data_AF-A0A940QD80-F1
#
_entry.id   AF-A0A940QD80-F1
#
_cell.length_a   1.000
_cell.length_b   1.000
_cell.length_c   1.000
_cell.angle_alpha   90.00
_cell.angle_beta   90.00
_cell.angle_gamma   90.00
#
_symmetry.space_group_name_H-M   'P 1'
#
loop_
_entity.id
_entity.type
_entity.pdbx_description
1 polymer ?
#
loop_
_entity_poly.entity_id
_entity_poly.type
_entity_poly.pdbx_seq_one_letter_code
_entity_poly.pdbx_strand_id
1 'polypeptide(L)'
;MDYTSLISNEEQLRVCDLMGGLWFKECFKYNSKIFNKIKPGFRVNKLTEASALATAKNNYKNDFIVNQINLWIGSELDQIQKSISEIENKGKTHDEAIALALFDSVFIDDLSIYLKLSCEDSSEERIKRIKSLIENEQSERDKSNDLQTKISDYEQEIETLKNKLSEVEKKYSDVCTERNQIVSNYAQQNNELVAKIESLNSEISNMKSRSILSAVETSDEQQRLSFEDKAPSELPLDDSEETVSLCEVYTDFTGSIWLNRYADIDNIGQIMAFHKNDFLPPYFSNRDKLYQKDGPNESGTYGVWNWSTVPNYNDPSKDYVITKFNPALIPIEIVMLPELSDINEVIGSLRSGYSIKLQTGRVMFSVANGENQYIGILCKSKDIMKNGSTISFSDSLIQVPVYEFSSTDIIKLEKGKMFLNKIYAGIPSRIFRIKSLNAVVKDIVLNSISWTNYKLRGIVRSDYRDFKEFIASIPTETVIENICKTCQCNESVASELFEQFLCSITEHIDSQSVEDSVIVTALKLNDELMSRAKSLIKDEWESENADIISQNQTKLNDINIKINEASSELSKIQQTYSKLKSEKELLTNLIADKKQLAIDVEAAVSDKIKHAQDKVGEFIANMAFINNSRTSSQEISGLERNTAISARYYTIHDDMENTEAEAHSSWNDAIDTTVLELEEAGVSSKYSKGVATFLCAAYISKQPLLIVGPNAQDIIEALSSALFAGKYGILQCEGDYASDLINTIGAENEHIVMINNLISSRWISKIPEITKVEDILFIGTHPFPEDIQVEPISIYNYVLPLFTEFFVDKNAAGNYCGGYFSDGVPVYKHSSNLSKERKTASLIKCNMLVKNKISNILAIMHNLNKGMTDDEDFLFGILQYAYATMDMKTIGNMISEDNRHISNNLKNDLQYILGDNNE
;
A
#
# COMPACT_ATOMS: atom_id res chain seq x y z
N MET A 1 82.42 -42.91 -0.07
CA MET A 1 82.76 -43.86 1.02
C MET A 1 82.89 -45.25 0.39
N ASP A 2 83.56 -46.22 1.03
CA ASP A 2 83.44 -47.63 0.61
C ASP A 2 82.33 -48.33 1.39
N TYR A 3 81.10 -48.06 0.98
CA TYR A 3 79.89 -48.62 1.57
C TYR A 3 79.84 -50.16 1.43
N THR A 4 80.42 -50.73 0.37
CA THR A 4 80.47 -52.20 0.21
C THR A 4 81.23 -52.90 1.33
N SER A 5 82.17 -52.23 2.00
CA SER A 5 82.88 -52.77 3.17
C SER A 5 82.02 -52.86 4.44
N LEU A 6 80.89 -52.16 4.50
CA LEU A 6 79.98 -52.09 5.67
C LEU A 6 78.85 -53.14 5.63
N ILE A 7 78.66 -53.81 4.49
CA ILE A 7 77.57 -54.77 4.25
C ILE A 7 78.10 -56.14 3.80
N SER A 8 77.40 -57.21 4.16
CA SER A 8 77.77 -58.58 3.82
C SER A 8 77.65 -58.87 2.32
N ASN A 9 78.26 -59.97 1.85
CA ASN A 9 78.15 -60.39 0.44
C ASN A 9 76.69 -60.63 0.01
N GLU A 10 75.80 -61.04 0.92
CA GLU A 10 74.37 -61.25 0.63
C GLU A 10 73.62 -59.92 0.54
N GLU A 11 73.93 -58.97 1.42
CA GLU A 11 73.40 -57.60 1.38
C GLU A 11 73.88 -56.82 0.15
N GLN A 12 75.12 -57.04 -0.32
CA GLN A 12 75.61 -56.47 -1.60
C GLN A 12 74.80 -56.99 -2.80
N LEU A 13 74.45 -58.28 -2.79
CA LEU A 13 73.57 -58.87 -3.82
C LEU A 13 72.14 -58.34 -3.72
N ARG A 14 71.64 -58.04 -2.51
CA ARG A 14 70.34 -57.41 -2.27
C ARG A 14 70.33 -55.96 -2.75
N VAL A 15 71.37 -55.17 -2.47
CA VAL A 15 71.54 -53.81 -3.02
C VAL A 15 71.56 -53.83 -4.55
N CYS A 16 72.15 -54.86 -5.18
CA CYS A 16 72.06 -55.01 -6.63
C CYS A 16 70.61 -55.25 -7.12
N ASP A 17 69.73 -55.88 -6.35
CA ASP A 17 68.30 -55.97 -6.68
C ASP A 17 67.61 -54.61 -6.54
N LEU A 18 67.89 -53.86 -5.47
CA LEU A 18 67.34 -52.53 -5.22
C LEU A 18 67.70 -51.52 -6.33
N MET A 19 68.94 -51.57 -6.83
CA MET A 19 69.39 -50.79 -7.99
C MET A 19 68.64 -51.16 -9.29
N GLY A 20 68.17 -52.40 -9.40
CA GLY A 20 67.40 -52.89 -10.53
C GLY A 20 68.19 -53.11 -11.83
N GLY A 21 67.65 -53.98 -12.69
CA GLY A 21 68.30 -54.33 -13.96
C GLY A 21 68.35 -53.19 -15.00
N LEU A 22 67.49 -52.18 -14.88
CA LEU A 22 67.48 -50.99 -15.74
C LEU A 22 68.74 -50.14 -15.49
N TRP A 23 69.05 -49.87 -14.23
CA TRP A 23 70.19 -49.04 -13.85
C TRP A 23 71.51 -49.66 -14.32
N PHE A 24 71.73 -50.95 -14.04
CA PHE A 24 72.92 -51.66 -14.52
C PHE A 24 73.00 -51.71 -16.06
N LYS A 25 71.87 -51.85 -16.75
CA LYS A 25 71.82 -51.85 -18.23
C LYS A 25 72.28 -50.50 -18.81
N GLU A 26 71.89 -49.37 -18.22
CA GLU A 26 72.41 -48.06 -18.62
C GLU A 26 73.90 -47.89 -18.23
N CYS A 27 74.28 -48.22 -16.99
CA CYS A 27 75.68 -48.11 -16.56
C CYS A 27 76.64 -48.96 -17.41
N PHE A 28 76.21 -50.12 -17.90
CA PHE A 28 76.97 -50.93 -18.86
C PHE A 28 76.97 -50.37 -20.29
N LYS A 29 75.91 -49.67 -20.74
CA LYS A 29 75.91 -48.94 -22.02
C LYS A 29 76.94 -47.81 -22.01
N TYR A 30 76.89 -46.94 -21.00
CA TYR A 30 77.86 -45.85 -20.83
C TYR A 30 79.30 -46.38 -20.71
N ASN A 31 79.50 -47.53 -20.04
CA ASN A 31 80.81 -48.15 -19.82
C ASN A 31 81.07 -49.40 -20.70
N SER A 32 80.61 -49.38 -21.96
CA SER A 32 80.66 -50.53 -22.88
C SER A 32 82.04 -51.21 -23.02
N LYS A 33 83.14 -50.44 -22.98
CA LYS A 33 84.52 -50.98 -23.02
C LYS A 33 84.88 -51.81 -21.78
N ILE A 34 84.29 -51.50 -20.63
CA ILE A 34 84.50 -52.21 -19.37
C ILE A 34 83.56 -53.42 -19.29
N PHE A 35 82.30 -53.27 -19.70
CA PHE A 35 81.36 -54.41 -19.80
C PHE A 35 81.92 -55.54 -20.67
N ASN A 36 82.54 -55.23 -21.81
CA ASN A 36 83.15 -56.26 -22.69
C ASN A 36 84.29 -57.06 -22.02
N LYS A 37 84.87 -56.57 -20.92
CA LYS A 37 85.83 -57.32 -20.08
C LYS A 37 85.13 -58.21 -19.05
N ILE A 38 83.99 -57.76 -18.53
CA ILE A 38 83.18 -58.48 -17.52
C ILE A 38 82.38 -59.62 -18.19
N LYS A 39 81.89 -59.42 -19.41
CA LYS A 39 81.13 -60.42 -20.19
C LYS A 39 81.57 -60.45 -21.65
N PRO A 40 82.73 -61.08 -21.96
CA PRO A 40 83.26 -61.11 -23.32
C PRO A 40 82.31 -61.83 -24.30
N GLY A 41 82.27 -61.34 -25.55
CA GLY A 41 81.46 -61.91 -26.62
C GLY A 41 80.00 -61.45 -26.69
N PHE A 42 79.48 -60.72 -25.69
CA PHE A 42 78.10 -60.23 -25.67
C PHE A 42 77.99 -58.74 -26.03
N ARG A 43 77.03 -58.36 -26.89
CA ARG A 43 76.83 -56.94 -27.27
C ARG A 43 75.93 -56.23 -26.25
N VAL A 44 76.44 -55.16 -25.64
CA VAL A 44 75.72 -54.34 -24.65
C VAL A 44 74.32 -53.91 -25.12
N ASN A 45 74.18 -53.49 -26.39
CA ASN A 45 72.90 -53.02 -26.94
C ASN A 45 71.82 -54.12 -27.07
N LYS A 46 72.16 -55.40 -26.84
CA LYS A 46 71.21 -56.53 -26.78
C LYS A 46 70.99 -57.04 -25.34
N LEU A 47 71.42 -56.29 -24.33
CA LEU A 47 71.30 -56.68 -22.92
C LEU A 47 69.87 -56.39 -22.41
N THR A 48 69.17 -57.44 -22.00
CA THR A 48 67.91 -57.33 -21.24
C THR A 48 68.19 -56.98 -19.78
N GLU A 49 67.25 -56.35 -19.07
CA GLU A 49 67.43 -55.99 -17.65
C GLU A 49 67.77 -57.18 -16.77
N ALA A 50 67.07 -58.31 -16.92
CA ALA A 50 67.38 -59.53 -16.18
C ALA A 50 68.81 -60.05 -16.44
N SER A 51 69.31 -59.90 -17.68
CA SER A 51 70.69 -60.28 -18.04
C SER A 51 71.71 -59.25 -17.54
N ALA A 52 71.35 -57.97 -17.45
CA ALA A 52 72.18 -56.94 -16.83
C ALA A 52 72.34 -57.20 -15.33
N LEU A 53 71.22 -57.36 -14.61
CA LEU A 53 71.17 -57.67 -13.18
C LEU A 53 71.93 -58.96 -12.85
N ALA A 54 71.71 -60.05 -13.59
CA ALA A 54 72.45 -61.29 -13.41
C ALA A 54 73.95 -61.14 -13.71
N THR A 55 74.34 -60.27 -14.66
CA THR A 55 75.76 -60.00 -14.94
C THR A 55 76.41 -59.18 -13.84
N ALA A 56 75.70 -58.21 -13.26
CA ALA A 56 76.14 -57.45 -12.09
C ALA A 56 76.30 -58.37 -10.87
N LYS A 57 75.26 -59.15 -10.53
CA LYS A 57 75.27 -60.12 -9.42
C LYS A 57 76.38 -61.17 -9.54
N ASN A 58 76.60 -61.74 -10.72
CA ASN A 58 77.67 -62.74 -10.91
C ASN A 58 79.09 -62.14 -10.83
N ASN A 59 79.23 -60.82 -10.88
CA ASN A 59 80.51 -60.10 -10.87
C ASN A 59 80.55 -59.02 -9.78
N TYR A 60 79.77 -59.16 -8.70
CA TYR A 60 79.59 -58.13 -7.67
C TYR A 60 80.89 -57.66 -7.01
N LYS A 61 81.93 -58.51 -6.99
CA LYS A 61 83.29 -58.22 -6.50
C LYS A 61 84.23 -57.58 -7.51
N ASN A 62 83.76 -57.26 -8.72
CA ASN A 62 84.57 -56.56 -9.71
C ASN A 62 84.66 -55.07 -9.35
N ASP A 63 85.88 -54.51 -9.32
CA ASP A 63 86.15 -53.11 -8.95
C ASP A 63 85.21 -52.09 -9.62
N PHE A 64 84.82 -52.33 -10.88
CA PHE A 64 83.87 -51.48 -11.59
C PHE A 64 82.46 -51.54 -10.96
N ILE A 65 81.96 -52.73 -10.68
CA ILE A 65 80.62 -52.93 -10.10
C ILE A 65 80.59 -52.44 -8.64
N VAL A 66 81.64 -52.73 -7.86
CA VAL A 66 81.82 -52.20 -6.49
C VAL A 66 81.76 -50.67 -6.46
N ASN A 67 82.49 -50.00 -7.36
CA ASN A 67 82.47 -48.54 -7.47
C ASN A 67 81.10 -47.99 -7.89
N GLN A 68 80.40 -48.66 -8.82
CA GLN A 68 79.05 -48.29 -9.22
C GLN A 68 78.01 -48.45 -8.10
N ILE A 69 78.11 -49.52 -7.29
CA ILE A 69 77.29 -49.72 -6.09
C ILE A 69 77.57 -48.61 -5.06
N ASN A 70 78.84 -48.32 -4.77
CA ASN A 70 79.22 -47.26 -3.82
C ASN A 70 78.74 -45.86 -4.23
N LEU A 71 78.75 -45.54 -5.54
CA LEU A 71 78.23 -44.28 -6.06
C LEU A 71 76.70 -44.18 -5.94
N TRP A 72 75.99 -45.27 -6.23
CA TRP A 72 74.54 -45.31 -6.08
C TRP A 72 74.10 -45.19 -4.62
N ILE A 73 74.67 -46.01 -3.72
CA ILE A 73 74.39 -45.93 -2.28
C ILE A 73 74.60 -44.50 -1.76
N GLY A 74 75.71 -43.85 -2.11
CA GLY A 74 75.95 -42.46 -1.71
C GLY A 74 74.86 -41.50 -2.16
N SER A 75 74.43 -41.58 -3.43
CA SER A 75 73.37 -40.73 -3.98
C SER A 75 72.00 -40.95 -3.29
N GLU A 76 71.64 -42.20 -2.98
CA GLU A 76 70.36 -42.50 -2.30
C GLU A 76 70.40 -42.06 -0.83
N LEU A 77 71.51 -42.31 -0.12
CA LEU A 77 71.68 -41.84 1.25
C LEU A 77 71.65 -40.31 1.35
N ASP A 78 72.30 -39.59 0.43
CA ASP A 78 72.28 -38.12 0.39
C ASP A 78 70.85 -37.57 0.18
N GLN A 79 70.04 -38.24 -0.66
CA GLN A 79 68.63 -37.87 -0.86
C GLN A 79 67.79 -38.13 0.39
N ILE A 80 67.90 -39.32 0.99
CA ILE A 80 67.15 -39.68 2.20
C ILE A 80 67.55 -38.77 3.37
N GLN A 81 68.85 -38.48 3.53
CA GLN A 81 69.35 -37.56 4.57
C GLN A 81 68.81 -36.13 4.39
N LYS A 82 68.68 -35.66 3.15
CA LYS A 82 68.04 -34.36 2.84
C LYS A 82 66.57 -34.36 3.22
N SER A 83 65.83 -35.42 2.88
CA SER A 83 64.43 -35.59 3.27
C SER A 83 64.24 -35.67 4.79
N ILE A 84 65.09 -36.42 5.50
CA ILE A 84 65.11 -36.46 6.97
C ILE A 84 65.29 -35.04 7.53
N SER A 85 66.32 -34.32 7.06
CA SER A 85 66.60 -32.95 7.51
C SER A 85 65.42 -31.99 7.25
N GLU A 86 64.72 -32.12 6.12
CA GLU A 86 63.53 -31.33 5.79
C GLU A 86 62.30 -31.67 6.66
N ILE A 87 62.23 -32.90 7.21
CA ILE A 87 61.15 -33.37 8.09
C ILE A 87 61.45 -33.03 9.56
N GLU A 88 62.70 -33.13 10.00
CA GLU A 88 63.16 -32.69 11.33
C GLU A 88 62.99 -31.18 11.53
N ASN A 89 63.27 -30.38 10.48
CA ASN A 89 63.00 -28.93 10.49
C ASN A 89 61.51 -28.58 10.65
N LYS A 90 60.59 -29.54 10.49
CA LYS A 90 59.15 -29.39 10.77
C LYS A 90 58.76 -29.87 12.18
N GLY A 91 59.74 -30.16 13.04
CA GLY A 91 59.52 -30.53 14.45
C GLY A 91 59.27 -32.01 14.73
N LYS A 92 59.43 -32.89 13.74
CA LYS A 92 59.35 -34.36 13.94
C LYS A 92 60.62 -34.90 14.60
N THR A 93 60.50 -36.00 15.34
CA THR A 93 61.66 -36.68 15.93
C THR A 93 62.46 -37.41 14.86
N HIS A 94 63.74 -37.67 15.14
CA HIS A 94 64.67 -38.31 14.19
C HIS A 94 64.16 -39.66 13.66
N ASP A 95 63.62 -40.53 14.53
CA ASP A 95 63.07 -41.84 14.12
C ASP A 95 61.77 -41.71 13.29
N GLU A 96 60.95 -40.68 13.53
CA GLU A 96 59.77 -40.37 12.69
C GLU A 96 60.19 -39.78 11.33
N ALA A 97 61.21 -38.93 11.30
CA ALA A 97 61.77 -38.38 10.08
C ALA A 97 62.41 -39.46 9.20
N ILE A 98 63.11 -40.42 9.81
CA ILE A 98 63.60 -41.65 9.15
C ILE A 98 62.43 -42.48 8.61
N ALA A 99 61.39 -42.74 9.42
CA ALA A 99 60.23 -43.52 8.98
C ALA A 99 59.54 -42.88 7.76
N LEU A 100 59.29 -41.57 7.80
CA LEU A 100 58.65 -40.81 6.72
C LEU A 100 59.54 -40.69 5.47
N ALA A 101 60.85 -40.44 5.63
CA ALA A 101 61.77 -40.35 4.49
C ALA A 101 61.99 -41.73 3.82
N LEU A 102 61.94 -42.81 4.60
CA LEU A 102 62.09 -44.17 4.07
C LEU A 102 60.81 -44.71 3.41
N PHE A 103 59.63 -44.22 3.80
CA PHE A 103 58.32 -44.61 3.26
C PHE A 103 58.25 -44.43 1.73
N ASP A 104 58.79 -43.34 1.21
CA ASP A 104 58.82 -43.05 -0.22
C ASP A 104 60.19 -43.43 -0.87
N SER A 105 60.99 -44.28 -0.21
CA SER A 105 62.37 -44.66 -0.62
C SER A 105 62.53 -46.11 -1.13
N VAL A 106 63.64 -46.36 -1.81
CA VAL A 106 64.03 -47.71 -2.28
C VAL A 106 64.36 -48.68 -1.13
N PHE A 107 64.61 -48.20 0.09
CA PHE A 107 65.00 -49.01 1.25
C PHE A 107 63.84 -49.41 2.18
N ILE A 108 62.58 -49.14 1.83
CA ILE A 108 61.40 -49.40 2.68
C ILE A 108 61.36 -50.83 3.25
N ASP A 109 61.60 -51.85 2.42
CA ASP A 109 61.63 -53.26 2.82
C ASP A 109 62.93 -53.67 3.54
N ASP A 110 64.02 -52.94 3.28
CA ASP A 110 65.41 -53.28 3.62
C ASP A 110 66.02 -52.31 4.66
N LEU A 111 65.20 -51.85 5.61
CA LEU A 111 65.56 -50.93 6.70
C LEU A 111 66.87 -51.29 7.44
N SER A 112 67.16 -52.59 7.62
CA SER A 112 68.40 -53.06 8.26
C SER A 112 69.65 -52.84 7.40
N ILE A 113 69.51 -52.75 6.08
CA ILE A 113 70.60 -52.40 5.16
C ILE A 113 70.80 -50.88 5.22
N TYR A 114 69.74 -50.08 5.19
CA TYR A 114 69.82 -48.62 5.33
C TYR A 114 70.56 -48.18 6.60
N LEU A 115 70.16 -48.66 7.79
CA LEU A 115 70.77 -48.26 9.06
C LEU A 115 72.26 -48.64 9.16
N LYS A 116 72.69 -49.75 8.54
CA LYS A 116 74.12 -50.11 8.45
C LYS A 116 74.90 -49.19 7.51
N LEU A 117 74.26 -48.78 6.41
CA LEU A 117 74.87 -47.93 5.39
C LEU A 117 74.97 -46.46 5.83
N SER A 118 74.02 -45.96 6.64
CA SER A 118 74.07 -44.63 7.27
C SER A 118 74.97 -44.56 8.51
N CYS A 119 75.57 -45.68 8.93
CA CYS A 119 76.35 -45.81 10.18
C CYS A 119 75.54 -45.53 11.46
N GLU A 120 74.23 -45.81 11.45
CA GLU A 120 73.32 -45.61 12.57
C GLU A 120 73.14 -46.85 13.46
N ASP A 121 72.64 -46.63 14.69
CA ASP A 121 72.32 -47.74 15.59
C ASP A 121 71.26 -48.65 14.97
N SER A 122 71.68 -49.90 14.72
CA SER A 122 70.94 -50.94 14.03
C SER A 122 70.33 -51.96 15.01
N SER A 123 70.06 -51.52 16.25
CA SER A 123 69.43 -52.33 17.30
C SER A 123 68.04 -52.83 16.89
N GLU A 124 67.72 -54.10 17.21
CA GLU A 124 66.44 -54.72 16.81
C GLU A 124 65.21 -53.98 17.36
N GLU A 125 65.34 -53.32 18.50
CA GLU A 125 64.26 -52.50 19.06
C GLU A 125 63.98 -51.24 18.24
N ARG A 126 65.02 -50.54 17.77
CA ARG A 126 64.87 -49.33 16.95
C ARG A 126 64.30 -49.67 15.58
N ILE A 127 64.76 -50.78 14.98
CA ILE A 127 64.19 -51.34 13.74
C ILE A 127 62.69 -51.64 13.90
N LYS A 128 62.26 -52.27 15.00
CA LYS A 128 60.83 -52.54 15.26
C LYS A 128 60.00 -51.26 15.43
N ARG A 129 60.53 -50.25 16.12
CA ARG A 129 59.85 -48.94 16.31
C ARG A 129 59.65 -48.24 14.96
N ILE A 130 60.70 -48.08 14.16
CA ILE A 130 60.62 -47.43 12.84
C ILE A 130 59.65 -48.18 11.91
N LYS A 131 59.65 -49.52 11.90
CA LYS A 131 58.64 -50.30 11.14
C LYS A 131 57.21 -50.03 11.59
N SER A 132 56.94 -49.95 12.90
CA SER A 132 55.59 -49.63 13.39
C SER A 132 55.14 -48.19 13.07
N LEU A 133 56.09 -47.25 12.90
CA LEU A 133 55.78 -45.90 12.43
C LEU A 133 55.41 -45.90 10.94
N ILE A 134 56.15 -46.65 10.11
CA ILE A 134 55.84 -46.87 8.67
C ILE A 134 54.44 -47.49 8.50
N GLU A 135 54.10 -48.51 9.28
CA GLU A 135 52.78 -49.17 9.24
C GLU A 135 51.62 -48.22 9.63
N ASN A 136 51.82 -47.33 10.60
CA ASN A 136 50.82 -46.33 10.99
C ASN A 136 50.60 -45.27 9.90
N GLU A 137 51.67 -44.73 9.31
CA GLU A 137 51.60 -43.75 8.20
C GLU A 137 50.90 -44.34 6.97
N GLN A 138 51.13 -45.62 6.67
CA GLN A 138 50.38 -46.35 5.64
C GLN A 138 48.87 -46.33 5.91
N SER A 139 48.46 -46.68 7.14
CA SER A 139 47.06 -46.73 7.53
C SER A 139 46.37 -45.36 7.50
N GLU A 140 47.08 -44.27 7.77
CA GLU A 140 46.50 -42.91 7.69
C GLU A 140 46.41 -42.40 6.25
N ARG A 141 47.41 -42.66 5.37
CA ARG A 141 47.30 -42.39 3.93
C ARG A 141 46.08 -43.11 3.31
N ASP A 142 45.86 -44.38 3.66
CA ASP A 142 44.73 -45.16 3.14
C ASP A 142 43.36 -44.60 3.58
N LYS A 143 43.21 -44.21 4.85
CA LYS A 143 41.99 -43.53 5.36
C LYS A 143 41.78 -42.17 4.68
N SER A 144 42.84 -41.40 4.47
CA SER A 144 42.76 -40.11 3.78
C SER A 144 42.28 -40.28 2.35
N ASN A 145 42.74 -41.31 1.63
CA ASN A 145 42.29 -41.62 0.27
C ASN A 145 40.81 -42.05 0.22
N ASP A 146 40.35 -42.89 1.14
CA ASP A 146 38.94 -43.29 1.24
C ASP A 146 38.01 -42.10 1.53
N LEU A 147 38.43 -41.17 2.40
CA LEU A 147 37.73 -39.91 2.63
C LEU A 147 37.73 -38.99 1.39
N GLN A 148 38.86 -38.87 0.70
CA GLN A 148 38.96 -38.06 -0.53
C GLN A 148 38.03 -38.60 -1.63
N THR A 149 37.88 -39.92 -1.72
CA THR A 149 36.99 -40.58 -2.69
C THR A 149 35.53 -40.25 -2.38
N LYS A 150 35.11 -40.36 -1.10
CA LYS A 150 33.76 -40.00 -0.64
C LYS A 150 33.43 -38.52 -0.83
N ILE A 151 34.40 -37.63 -0.67
CA ILE A 151 34.22 -36.20 -0.96
C ILE A 151 33.90 -36.00 -2.45
N SER A 152 34.62 -36.67 -3.35
CA SER A 152 34.36 -36.58 -4.80
C SER A 152 32.98 -37.13 -5.19
N ASP A 153 32.51 -38.20 -4.55
CA ASP A 153 31.16 -38.74 -4.77
C ASP A 153 30.08 -37.72 -4.33
N TYR A 154 30.23 -37.10 -3.16
CA TYR A 154 29.31 -36.05 -2.70
C TYR A 154 29.35 -34.77 -3.54
N GLU A 155 30.52 -34.39 -4.07
CA GLU A 155 30.63 -33.27 -5.02
C GLU A 155 29.82 -33.54 -6.30
N GLN A 156 29.90 -34.75 -6.86
CA GLN A 156 29.06 -35.14 -8.00
C GLN A 156 27.57 -35.14 -7.63
N GLU A 157 27.19 -35.64 -6.46
CA GLU A 157 25.79 -35.66 -6.04
C GLU A 157 25.22 -34.24 -5.87
N ILE A 158 25.98 -33.33 -5.24
CA ILE A 158 25.65 -31.89 -5.13
C ILE A 158 25.47 -31.26 -6.53
N GLU A 159 26.35 -31.57 -7.47
CA GLU A 159 26.26 -31.03 -8.84
C GLU A 159 25.00 -31.56 -9.56
N THR A 160 24.61 -32.83 -9.37
CA THR A 160 23.33 -33.33 -9.91
C THR A 160 22.11 -32.70 -9.24
N LEU A 161 22.18 -32.36 -7.95
CA LEU A 161 21.11 -31.69 -7.23
C LEU A 161 20.95 -30.23 -7.66
N LYS A 162 22.05 -29.48 -7.88
CA LYS A 162 22.00 -28.12 -8.46
C LYS A 162 21.33 -28.11 -9.83
N ASN A 163 21.69 -29.06 -10.70
CA ASN A 163 21.10 -29.16 -12.03
C ASN A 163 19.57 -29.44 -11.96
N LYS A 164 19.13 -30.30 -11.04
CA LYS A 164 17.69 -30.51 -10.78
C LYS A 164 17.01 -29.26 -10.21
N LEU A 165 17.66 -28.53 -9.31
CA LEU A 165 17.14 -27.30 -8.73
C LEU A 165 16.87 -26.27 -9.84
N SER A 166 17.85 -26.04 -10.72
CA SER A 166 17.72 -25.15 -11.88
C SER A 166 16.59 -25.57 -12.84
N GLU A 167 16.39 -26.88 -13.05
CA GLU A 167 15.28 -27.38 -13.86
C GLU A 167 13.90 -27.14 -13.21
N VAL A 168 13.82 -27.18 -11.87
CA VAL A 168 12.60 -26.88 -11.11
C VAL A 168 12.33 -25.37 -11.04
N GLU A 169 13.36 -24.56 -10.79
CA GLU A 169 13.28 -23.08 -10.83
C GLU A 169 12.78 -22.59 -12.19
N LYS A 170 13.28 -23.17 -13.29
CA LYS A 170 12.81 -22.86 -14.63
C LYS A 170 11.32 -23.21 -14.81
N LYS A 171 10.88 -24.41 -14.39
CA LYS A 171 9.47 -24.81 -14.46
C LYS A 171 8.58 -23.91 -13.60
N TYR A 172 9.05 -23.50 -12.43
CA TYR A 172 8.34 -22.55 -11.55
C TYR A 172 8.20 -21.17 -12.22
N SER A 173 9.27 -20.66 -12.83
CA SER A 173 9.24 -19.42 -13.61
C SER A 173 8.26 -19.50 -14.77
N ASP A 174 8.31 -20.58 -15.57
CA ASP A 174 7.40 -20.79 -16.71
C ASP A 174 5.92 -20.75 -16.24
N VAL A 175 5.58 -21.48 -15.17
CA VAL A 175 4.24 -21.49 -14.56
C VAL A 175 3.84 -20.11 -14.01
N CYS A 176 4.76 -19.35 -13.41
CA CYS A 176 4.50 -17.99 -12.95
C CYS A 176 4.19 -17.05 -14.11
N THR A 177 4.87 -17.18 -15.26
CA THR A 177 4.56 -16.38 -16.45
C THR A 177 3.19 -16.71 -17.03
N GLU A 178 2.81 -17.99 -17.10
CA GLU A 178 1.48 -18.42 -17.55
C GLU A 178 0.38 -17.87 -16.63
N ARG A 179 0.56 -17.99 -15.30
CA ARG A 179 -0.35 -17.40 -14.30
C ARG A 179 -0.52 -15.89 -14.51
N ASN A 180 0.58 -15.17 -14.68
CA ASN A 180 0.56 -13.72 -14.84
C ASN A 180 -0.12 -13.29 -16.17
N GLN A 181 0.06 -14.04 -17.26
CA GLN A 181 -0.68 -13.82 -18.52
C GLN A 181 -2.19 -14.03 -18.35
N ILE A 182 -2.59 -15.10 -17.64
CA ILE A 182 -4.00 -15.38 -17.35
C ILE A 182 -4.62 -14.24 -16.51
N VAL A 183 -3.93 -13.79 -15.45
CA VAL A 183 -4.39 -12.67 -14.63
C VAL A 183 -4.49 -11.37 -15.44
N SER A 184 -3.51 -11.07 -16.30
CA SER A 184 -3.55 -9.90 -17.18
C SER A 184 -4.72 -9.92 -18.16
N ASN A 185 -5.02 -11.09 -18.75
CA ASN A 185 -6.17 -11.24 -19.65
C ASN A 185 -7.51 -11.02 -18.92
N TYR A 186 -7.67 -11.54 -17.70
CA TYR A 186 -8.87 -11.28 -16.89
C TYR A 186 -8.98 -9.81 -16.47
N ALA A 187 -7.87 -9.15 -16.11
CA ALA A 187 -7.87 -7.72 -15.80
C ALA A 187 -8.31 -6.89 -17.01
N GLN A 188 -7.83 -7.22 -18.22
CA GLN A 188 -8.28 -6.55 -19.45
C GLN A 188 -9.78 -6.78 -19.72
N GLN A 189 -10.27 -8.01 -19.60
CA GLN A 189 -11.71 -8.31 -19.78
C GLN A 189 -12.59 -7.57 -18.78
N ASN A 190 -12.17 -7.48 -17.51
CA ASN A 190 -12.88 -6.68 -16.51
C ASN A 190 -12.91 -5.19 -16.89
N ASN A 191 -11.79 -4.62 -17.34
CA ASN A 191 -11.74 -3.22 -17.78
C ASN A 191 -12.66 -2.95 -18.98
N GLU A 192 -12.71 -3.88 -19.96
CA GLU A 192 -13.64 -3.80 -21.10
C GLU A 192 -15.11 -3.88 -20.66
N LEU A 193 -15.44 -4.73 -19.69
CA LEU A 193 -16.78 -4.83 -19.11
C LEU A 193 -17.17 -3.57 -18.32
N VAL A 194 -16.26 -3.02 -17.50
CA VAL A 194 -16.47 -1.77 -16.75
C VAL A 194 -16.72 -0.62 -17.71
N ALA A 195 -15.89 -0.42 -18.74
CA ALA A 195 -16.09 0.61 -19.75
C ALA A 195 -17.43 0.46 -20.49
N LYS A 196 -17.88 -0.78 -20.72
CA LYS A 196 -19.19 -1.06 -21.34
C LYS A 196 -20.35 -0.75 -20.40
N ILE A 197 -20.21 -1.01 -19.11
CA ILE A 197 -21.19 -0.63 -18.07
C ILE A 197 -21.28 0.91 -17.95
N GLU A 198 -20.16 1.62 -17.93
CA GLU A 198 -20.12 3.09 -17.89
C GLU A 198 -20.79 3.72 -19.13
N SER A 199 -20.49 3.19 -20.32
CA SER A 199 -21.12 3.60 -21.58
C SER A 199 -22.64 3.43 -21.55
N LEU A 200 -23.13 2.25 -21.14
CA LEU A 200 -24.57 1.97 -21.00
C LEU A 200 -25.24 2.84 -19.95
N ASN A 201 -24.58 3.10 -18.81
CA ASN A 201 -25.09 3.99 -17.77
C ASN A 201 -25.22 5.44 -18.27
N SER A 202 -24.25 5.93 -19.06
CA SER A 202 -24.31 7.23 -19.70
C SER A 202 -25.47 7.32 -20.71
N GLU A 203 -25.66 6.29 -21.53
CA GLU A 203 -26.78 6.21 -22.49
C GLU A 203 -28.15 6.19 -21.78
N ILE A 204 -28.29 5.41 -20.70
CA ILE A 204 -29.48 5.38 -19.85
C ILE A 204 -29.76 6.76 -19.22
N SER A 205 -28.72 7.46 -18.74
CA SER A 205 -28.86 8.81 -18.18
C SER A 205 -29.34 9.83 -19.21
N ASN A 206 -28.79 9.77 -20.43
CA ASN A 206 -29.20 10.61 -21.55
C ASN A 206 -30.65 10.31 -22.00
N MET A 207 -31.05 9.03 -22.06
CA MET A 207 -32.42 8.65 -22.36
C MET A 207 -33.42 9.11 -21.28
N LYS A 208 -33.09 8.94 -20.00
CA LYS A 208 -33.90 9.46 -18.89
C LYS A 208 -34.08 10.97 -18.98
N SER A 209 -33.00 11.71 -19.23
CA SER A 209 -33.03 13.17 -19.35
C SER A 209 -33.91 13.64 -20.50
N ARG A 210 -33.77 13.04 -21.70
CA ARG A 210 -34.64 13.33 -22.86
C ARG A 210 -36.10 12.98 -22.59
N SER A 211 -36.37 11.85 -21.95
CA SER A 211 -37.73 11.42 -21.60
C SER A 211 -38.40 12.35 -20.58
N ILE A 212 -37.64 12.96 -19.67
CA ILE A 212 -38.16 13.92 -18.69
C ILE A 212 -38.49 15.25 -19.39
N LEU A 213 -37.60 15.78 -20.22
CA LEU A 213 -37.86 16.99 -21.00
C LEU A 213 -39.09 16.85 -21.90
N SER A 214 -39.19 15.77 -22.69
CA SER A 214 -40.35 15.55 -23.56
C SER A 214 -41.65 15.38 -22.75
N ALA A 215 -41.61 14.73 -21.59
CA ALA A 215 -42.78 14.58 -20.73
C ALA A 215 -43.26 15.92 -20.14
N VAL A 216 -42.34 16.82 -19.78
CA VAL A 216 -42.68 18.16 -19.25
C VAL A 216 -43.29 19.04 -20.35
N GLU A 217 -42.68 19.09 -21.53
CA GLU A 217 -43.19 19.88 -22.67
C GLU A 217 -44.57 19.39 -23.12
N THR A 218 -44.73 18.08 -23.30
CA THR A 218 -46.03 17.49 -23.67
C THR A 218 -47.08 17.70 -22.57
N SER A 219 -46.68 17.74 -21.29
CA SER A 219 -47.61 17.96 -20.17
C SER A 219 -48.18 19.38 -20.14
N ASP A 220 -47.42 20.43 -20.41
CA ASP A 220 -47.95 21.80 -20.37
C ASP A 220 -48.94 22.07 -21.51
N GLU A 221 -48.63 21.62 -22.73
CA GLU A 221 -49.55 21.72 -23.87
C GLU A 221 -50.85 20.93 -23.63
N GLN A 222 -50.75 19.68 -23.16
CA GLN A 222 -51.93 18.87 -22.81
C GLN A 222 -52.75 19.52 -21.68
N GLN A 223 -52.09 20.08 -20.67
CA GLN A 223 -52.78 20.74 -19.56
C GLN A 223 -53.53 21.99 -20.07
N ARG A 224 -52.91 22.84 -20.90
CA ARG A 224 -53.55 24.01 -21.51
C ARG A 224 -54.73 23.65 -22.41
N LEU A 225 -54.61 22.59 -23.21
CA LEU A 225 -55.71 22.07 -24.04
C LEU A 225 -56.88 21.54 -23.21
N SER A 226 -56.64 20.98 -22.01
CA SER A 226 -57.73 20.52 -21.12
C SER A 226 -58.61 21.65 -20.56
N PHE A 227 -58.11 22.90 -20.57
CA PHE A 227 -58.83 24.11 -20.20
C PHE A 227 -59.29 24.96 -21.40
N GLU A 228 -59.21 24.43 -22.62
CA GLU A 228 -59.69 25.11 -23.83
C GLU A 228 -61.18 25.46 -23.72
N ASP A 229 -61.49 26.74 -23.82
CA ASP A 229 -62.85 27.26 -23.87
C ASP A 229 -63.28 27.42 -25.32
N LYS A 230 -63.88 26.37 -25.89
CA LYS A 230 -64.33 26.30 -27.29
C LYS A 230 -65.83 26.09 -27.42
N ALA A 231 -66.35 26.39 -28.61
CA ALA A 231 -67.69 25.99 -29.01
C ALA A 231 -67.86 24.46 -28.99
N PRO A 232 -69.06 23.94 -28.66
CA PRO A 232 -69.47 22.61 -29.07
C PRO A 232 -69.30 22.47 -30.59
N SER A 233 -68.86 21.30 -31.07
CA SER A 233 -68.28 21.14 -32.41
C SER A 233 -69.18 21.48 -33.61
N GLU A 234 -70.48 21.68 -33.38
CA GLU A 234 -71.40 22.28 -34.34
C GLU A 234 -72.24 23.33 -33.58
N LEU A 235 -72.03 24.61 -33.89
CA LEU A 235 -73.03 25.64 -33.55
C LEU A 235 -74.23 25.39 -34.47
N PRO A 236 -75.43 25.07 -33.95
CA PRO A 236 -76.57 24.89 -34.81
C PRO A 236 -77.00 26.26 -35.34
N LEU A 237 -76.88 26.44 -36.66
CA LEU A 237 -77.88 27.03 -37.56
C LEU A 237 -77.21 27.39 -38.89
N ASP A 238 -77.42 26.54 -39.89
CA ASP A 238 -77.51 26.99 -41.27
C ASP A 238 -79.00 26.94 -41.65
N ASP A 239 -79.46 27.87 -42.50
CA ASP A 239 -80.82 27.92 -43.09
C ASP A 239 -82.01 28.39 -42.19
N SER A 240 -81.85 29.43 -41.36
CA SER A 240 -83.01 30.13 -40.74
C SER A 240 -82.89 31.66 -40.72
N GLU A 241 -84.01 32.38 -40.89
CA GLU A 241 -84.11 33.85 -40.77
C GLU A 241 -84.01 34.37 -39.31
N GLU A 242 -83.47 33.59 -38.37
CA GLU A 242 -83.29 34.00 -36.97
C GLU A 242 -81.99 34.80 -36.78
N THR A 243 -82.10 35.98 -36.16
CA THR A 243 -80.96 36.75 -35.66
C THR A 243 -80.67 36.34 -34.22
N VAL A 244 -79.40 36.17 -33.86
CA VAL A 244 -78.96 35.88 -32.49
C VAL A 244 -78.38 37.16 -31.89
N SER A 245 -78.92 37.63 -30.77
CA SER A 245 -78.50 38.91 -30.17
C SER A 245 -78.26 38.84 -28.67
N LEU A 246 -77.21 39.54 -28.24
CA LEU A 246 -76.95 39.92 -26.85
C LEU A 246 -77.91 41.04 -26.44
N CYS A 247 -78.70 40.78 -25.40
CA CYS A 247 -79.69 41.72 -24.89
C CYS A 247 -79.58 41.95 -23.38
N GLU A 248 -80.02 43.12 -22.92
CA GLU A 248 -80.28 43.43 -21.51
C GLU A 248 -81.77 43.30 -21.22
N VAL A 249 -82.13 42.56 -20.17
CA VAL A 249 -83.50 42.51 -19.64
C VAL A 249 -83.83 43.83 -18.95
N TYR A 250 -84.96 44.44 -19.25
CA TYR A 250 -85.46 45.60 -18.51
C TYR A 250 -86.98 45.55 -18.31
N THR A 251 -87.44 46.04 -17.17
CA THR A 251 -88.86 46.21 -16.88
C THR A 251 -89.28 47.65 -17.19
N ASP A 252 -90.39 47.82 -17.92
CA ASP A 252 -90.94 49.15 -18.21
C ASP A 252 -91.80 49.71 -17.06
N PHE A 253 -92.25 50.96 -17.19
CA PHE A 253 -93.09 51.63 -16.19
C PHE A 253 -94.48 50.98 -16.00
N THR A 254 -94.89 50.05 -16.87
CA THR A 254 -96.15 49.30 -16.76
C THR A 254 -95.96 47.90 -16.14
N GLY A 255 -94.72 47.52 -15.81
CA GLY A 255 -94.38 46.20 -15.27
C GLY A 255 -94.17 45.12 -16.33
N SER A 256 -94.20 45.46 -17.63
CA SER A 256 -93.90 44.51 -18.70
C SER A 256 -92.39 44.36 -18.88
N ILE A 257 -91.93 43.15 -19.18
CA ILE A 257 -90.50 42.86 -19.35
C ILE A 257 -90.13 42.82 -20.83
N TRP A 258 -89.05 43.51 -21.16
CA TRP A 258 -88.55 43.74 -22.50
C TRP A 258 -87.04 43.47 -22.56
N LEU A 259 -86.53 43.32 -23.77
CA LEU A 259 -85.12 43.11 -24.07
C LEU A 259 -84.61 44.29 -24.89
N ASN A 260 -83.57 44.98 -24.40
CA ASN A 260 -82.80 45.94 -25.20
C ASN A 260 -81.71 45.18 -25.95
N ARG A 261 -81.76 45.16 -27.29
CA ARG A 261 -80.75 44.54 -28.15
C ARG A 261 -79.53 45.45 -28.23
N TYR A 262 -78.37 44.91 -27.86
CA TYR A 262 -77.11 45.65 -27.76
C TYR A 262 -76.05 45.21 -28.79
N ALA A 263 -76.05 43.93 -29.15
CA ALA A 263 -75.14 43.38 -30.14
C ALA A 263 -75.73 42.12 -30.78
N ASP A 264 -75.28 41.80 -31.99
CA ASP A 264 -75.59 40.55 -32.67
C ASP A 264 -74.42 39.58 -32.58
N ILE A 265 -74.68 38.29 -32.75
CA ILE A 265 -73.69 37.22 -32.68
C ILE A 265 -73.66 36.51 -34.03
N ASP A 266 -72.49 36.44 -34.66
CA ASP A 266 -72.30 35.76 -35.93
C ASP A 266 -72.16 34.24 -35.80
N ASN A 267 -72.12 33.55 -36.93
CA ASN A 267 -72.02 32.08 -37.00
C ASN A 267 -70.69 31.51 -36.46
N ILE A 268 -69.71 32.37 -36.18
CA ILE A 268 -68.39 32.02 -35.62
C ILE A 268 -68.34 32.37 -34.11
N GLY A 269 -69.42 32.98 -33.58
CA GLY A 269 -69.51 33.42 -32.19
C GLY A 269 -68.82 34.76 -31.91
N GLN A 270 -68.53 35.56 -32.94
CA GLN A 270 -68.12 36.96 -32.76
C GLN A 270 -69.35 37.81 -32.44
N ILE A 271 -69.19 38.73 -31.51
CA ILE A 271 -70.21 39.67 -31.08
C ILE A 271 -69.96 41.00 -31.85
N MET A 272 -71.00 41.61 -32.38
CA MET A 272 -70.92 42.87 -33.15
C MET A 272 -71.93 43.87 -32.60
N ALA A 273 -71.48 45.06 -32.20
CA ALA A 273 -72.35 46.09 -31.63
C ALA A 273 -73.48 46.47 -32.59
N PHE A 274 -74.73 46.42 -32.10
CA PHE A 274 -75.90 46.83 -32.86
C PHE A 274 -76.12 48.34 -32.65
N HIS A 275 -76.27 49.06 -33.76
CA HIS A 275 -76.61 50.47 -33.75
C HIS A 275 -77.89 50.69 -34.54
N LYS A 276 -78.92 51.14 -33.83
CA LYS A 276 -80.19 51.57 -34.44
C LYS A 276 -79.93 52.75 -35.38
N ASN A 277 -80.44 52.65 -36.59
CA ASN A 277 -80.46 53.74 -37.55
C ASN A 277 -81.75 54.56 -37.36
N ASP A 278 -81.64 55.75 -36.77
CA ASP A 278 -82.78 56.65 -36.52
C ASP A 278 -83.45 57.18 -37.80
N PHE A 279 -82.82 57.04 -38.96
CA PHE A 279 -83.43 57.37 -40.26
C PHE A 279 -84.34 56.26 -40.81
N LEU A 280 -84.38 55.10 -40.15
CA LEU A 280 -85.22 53.95 -40.54
C LEU A 280 -86.25 53.62 -39.44
N PRO A 281 -87.42 53.06 -39.78
CA PRO A 281 -88.40 52.60 -38.78
C PRO A 281 -87.80 51.54 -37.81
N PRO A 282 -88.26 51.47 -36.55
CA PRO A 282 -87.76 50.54 -35.54
C PRO A 282 -88.41 49.14 -35.65
N TYR A 283 -88.47 48.62 -36.88
CA TYR A 283 -89.10 47.35 -37.24
C TYR A 283 -88.09 46.46 -37.98
N PHE A 284 -88.33 45.15 -38.02
CA PHE A 284 -87.44 44.18 -38.65
C PHE A 284 -86.00 44.28 -38.08
N SER A 285 -84.97 44.25 -38.92
CA SER A 285 -83.56 44.25 -38.51
C SER A 285 -83.10 45.54 -37.78
N ASN A 286 -83.80 46.67 -37.94
CA ASN A 286 -83.47 47.95 -37.28
C ASN A 286 -84.10 48.10 -35.87
N ARG A 287 -84.69 47.02 -35.34
CA ARG A 287 -85.35 47.00 -34.04
C ARG A 287 -84.35 46.88 -32.89
N ASP A 288 -84.43 47.84 -31.96
CA ASP A 288 -83.66 47.92 -30.70
C ASP A 288 -84.34 47.22 -29.52
N LYS A 289 -85.67 47.02 -29.59
CA LYS A 289 -86.50 46.53 -28.48
C LYS A 289 -87.32 45.31 -28.88
N LEU A 290 -87.07 44.20 -28.18
CA LEU A 290 -87.75 42.92 -28.35
C LEU A 290 -88.61 42.60 -27.12
N TYR A 291 -89.76 41.96 -27.30
CA TYR A 291 -90.60 41.53 -26.18
C TYR A 291 -90.03 40.25 -25.55
N GLN A 292 -89.96 40.17 -24.21
CA GLN A 292 -89.46 38.95 -23.56
C GLN A 292 -90.56 37.89 -23.46
N LYS A 293 -90.32 36.72 -24.06
CA LYS A 293 -91.18 35.54 -23.93
C LYS A 293 -90.68 34.54 -22.87
N ASP A 294 -89.37 34.39 -22.75
CA ASP A 294 -88.68 33.43 -21.89
C ASP A 294 -87.28 33.94 -21.46
N GLY A 295 -86.63 33.23 -20.53
CA GLY A 295 -85.32 33.58 -19.96
C GLY A 295 -85.39 34.24 -18.58
N PRO A 296 -84.31 34.92 -18.12
CA PRO A 296 -84.26 35.59 -16.82
C PRO A 296 -85.14 36.84 -16.76
N ASN A 297 -85.82 37.05 -15.63
CA ASN A 297 -86.74 38.19 -15.43
C ASN A 297 -86.13 39.37 -14.64
N GLU A 298 -84.90 39.25 -14.13
CA GLU A 298 -84.26 40.32 -13.35
C GLU A 298 -83.74 41.44 -14.27
N SER A 299 -84.29 42.64 -14.11
CA SER A 299 -83.85 43.85 -14.83
C SER A 299 -82.35 44.14 -14.60
N GLY A 300 -81.61 44.36 -15.69
CA GLY A 300 -80.15 44.51 -15.72
C GLY A 300 -79.38 43.22 -16.02
N THR A 301 -80.06 42.05 -16.11
CA THR A 301 -79.42 40.80 -16.54
C THR A 301 -79.10 40.83 -18.03
N TYR A 302 -77.89 40.38 -18.41
CA TYR A 302 -77.49 40.23 -19.81
C TYR A 302 -77.56 38.75 -20.23
N GLY A 303 -78.03 38.49 -21.43
CA GLY A 303 -78.17 37.14 -21.99
C GLY A 303 -78.30 37.16 -23.51
N VAL A 304 -78.39 35.98 -24.11
CA VAL A 304 -78.55 35.82 -25.55
C VAL A 304 -79.94 35.30 -25.89
N TRP A 305 -80.58 35.92 -26.87
CA TRP A 305 -81.86 35.48 -27.42
C TRP A 305 -81.75 35.31 -28.93
N ASN A 306 -82.31 34.22 -29.44
CA ASN A 306 -82.65 34.07 -30.84
C ASN A 306 -83.97 34.82 -31.08
N TRP A 307 -84.08 35.54 -32.18
CA TRP A 307 -85.32 36.22 -32.56
C TRP A 307 -85.49 36.35 -34.07
N SER A 308 -86.74 36.39 -34.51
CA SER A 308 -87.12 36.58 -35.91
C SER A 308 -88.35 37.47 -36.02
N THR A 309 -88.63 37.95 -37.24
CA THR A 309 -89.66 38.95 -37.49
C THR A 309 -90.59 38.54 -38.61
N VAL A 310 -91.89 38.48 -38.33
CA VAL A 310 -92.94 38.16 -39.30
C VAL A 310 -93.69 39.45 -39.67
N PRO A 311 -93.85 39.79 -40.96
CA PRO A 311 -94.62 40.97 -41.36
C PRO A 311 -96.05 40.98 -40.79
N ASN A 312 -96.52 42.13 -40.34
CA ASN A 312 -97.86 42.26 -39.78
C ASN A 312 -98.91 42.20 -40.90
N TYR A 313 -99.85 41.25 -40.79
CA TYR A 313 -100.89 40.99 -41.78
C TYR A 313 -101.71 42.24 -42.18
N ASN A 314 -101.89 43.19 -41.27
CA ASN A 314 -102.66 44.42 -41.51
C ASN A 314 -101.79 45.59 -42.02
N ASP A 315 -100.48 45.54 -41.82
CA ASP A 315 -99.54 46.61 -42.18
C ASP A 315 -98.13 46.02 -42.38
N PRO A 316 -97.78 45.61 -43.62
CA PRO A 316 -96.48 44.99 -43.91
C PRO A 316 -95.25 45.86 -43.64
N SER A 317 -95.43 47.16 -43.31
CA SER A 317 -94.32 48.01 -42.86
C SER A 317 -93.92 47.79 -41.39
N LYS A 318 -94.70 46.97 -40.67
CA LYS A 318 -94.47 46.57 -39.27
C LYS A 318 -94.28 45.07 -39.15
N ASP A 319 -93.65 44.64 -38.06
CA ASP A 319 -93.34 43.26 -37.73
C ASP A 319 -93.98 42.80 -36.40
N TYR A 320 -94.23 41.50 -36.31
CA TYR A 320 -94.36 40.77 -35.05
C TYR A 320 -93.05 40.05 -34.77
N VAL A 321 -92.52 40.22 -33.56
CA VAL A 321 -91.26 39.61 -33.12
C VAL A 321 -91.55 38.29 -32.41
N ILE A 322 -90.81 37.25 -32.77
CA ILE A 322 -90.73 35.99 -32.03
C ILE A 322 -89.37 35.96 -31.33
N THR A 323 -89.35 35.76 -30.00
CA THR A 323 -88.12 35.64 -29.20
C THR A 323 -88.04 34.27 -28.52
N LYS A 324 -86.81 33.78 -28.34
CA LYS A 324 -86.47 32.54 -27.62
C LYS A 324 -85.12 32.67 -26.93
N PHE A 325 -85.06 32.40 -25.64
CA PHE A 325 -83.83 32.47 -24.85
C PHE A 325 -82.85 31.36 -25.24
N ASN A 326 -81.57 31.71 -25.37
CA ASN A 326 -80.50 30.78 -25.73
C ASN A 326 -79.52 30.59 -24.55
N PRO A 327 -79.74 29.57 -23.69
CA PRO A 327 -78.88 29.31 -22.54
C PRO A 327 -77.50 28.71 -22.90
N ALA A 328 -77.30 28.28 -24.15
CA ALA A 328 -76.02 27.70 -24.59
C ALA A 328 -74.95 28.77 -24.86
N LEU A 329 -75.37 29.94 -25.35
CA LEU A 329 -74.48 31.07 -25.62
C LEU A 329 -74.43 32.02 -24.42
N ILE A 330 -73.46 31.78 -23.52
CA ILE A 330 -73.25 32.64 -22.35
C ILE A 330 -72.07 33.60 -22.64
N PRO A 331 -72.31 34.91 -22.78
CA PRO A 331 -71.27 35.89 -23.07
C PRO A 331 -70.34 36.10 -21.87
N ILE A 332 -69.08 36.43 -22.14
CA ILE A 332 -68.05 36.65 -21.13
C ILE A 332 -68.09 38.14 -20.71
N GLU A 333 -68.57 38.42 -19.50
CA GLU A 333 -68.53 39.76 -18.91
C GLU A 333 -67.08 40.08 -18.49
N ILE A 334 -66.52 41.19 -18.97
CA ILE A 334 -65.18 41.65 -18.61
C ILE A 334 -65.30 42.61 -17.43
N VAL A 335 -64.67 42.25 -16.31
CA VAL A 335 -64.57 43.08 -15.12
C VAL A 335 -63.16 43.65 -15.05
N MET A 336 -63.03 44.95 -15.27
CA MET A 336 -61.77 45.66 -15.07
C MET A 336 -61.59 45.99 -13.59
N LEU A 337 -60.42 45.65 -13.03
CA LEU A 337 -60.04 45.90 -11.64
C LEU A 337 -58.89 46.93 -11.60
N PRO A 338 -59.14 48.23 -11.83
CA PRO A 338 -58.09 49.24 -12.01
C PRO A 338 -57.29 49.56 -10.73
N GLU A 339 -57.76 49.08 -9.57
CA GLU A 339 -57.07 49.18 -8.28
C GLU A 339 -55.92 48.16 -8.14
N LEU A 340 -55.85 47.16 -9.03
CA LEU A 340 -54.89 46.05 -9.01
C LEU A 340 -53.96 46.15 -10.22
N SER A 341 -52.67 45.87 -10.00
CA SER A 341 -51.60 46.01 -10.98
C SER A 341 -51.15 44.68 -11.59
N ASP A 342 -51.38 43.54 -10.92
CA ASP A 342 -50.97 42.23 -11.39
C ASP A 342 -52.04 41.13 -11.20
N ILE A 343 -51.97 40.09 -12.03
CA ILE A 343 -52.89 38.95 -12.00
C ILE A 343 -52.82 38.18 -10.67
N ASN A 344 -51.67 38.19 -9.98
CA ASN A 344 -51.56 37.60 -8.64
C ASN A 344 -52.40 38.36 -7.60
N GLU A 345 -52.53 39.68 -7.73
CA GLU A 345 -53.35 40.51 -6.84
C GLU A 345 -54.85 40.29 -7.10
N VAL A 346 -55.24 40.07 -8.37
CA VAL A 346 -56.60 39.62 -8.74
C VAL A 346 -56.92 38.29 -8.06
N ILE A 347 -56.00 37.33 -8.10
CA ILE A 347 -56.15 36.03 -7.44
C ILE A 347 -56.21 36.18 -5.91
N GLY A 348 -55.37 37.04 -5.32
CA GLY A 348 -55.41 37.33 -3.89
C GLY A 348 -56.76 37.90 -3.46
N SER A 349 -57.27 38.88 -4.21
CA SER A 349 -58.56 39.54 -3.98
C SER A 349 -59.75 38.59 -4.12
N LEU A 350 -59.70 37.67 -5.09
CA LEU A 350 -60.73 36.63 -5.26
C LEU A 350 -60.61 35.47 -4.25
N ARG A 351 -59.49 35.33 -3.53
CA ARG A 351 -59.40 34.43 -2.36
C ARG A 351 -59.96 35.06 -1.09
N SER A 352 -59.66 36.33 -0.84
CA SER A 352 -60.14 37.05 0.35
C SER A 352 -61.61 37.50 0.22
N GLY A 353 -62.12 37.62 -1.01
CA GLY A 353 -63.49 37.97 -1.32
C GLY A 353 -63.61 39.40 -1.85
N TYR A 354 -64.11 39.55 -3.08
CA TYR A 354 -64.25 40.83 -3.77
C TYR A 354 -65.74 41.20 -3.96
N SER A 355 -66.13 42.43 -3.64
CA SER A 355 -67.55 42.84 -3.67
C SER A 355 -67.96 43.40 -5.04
N ILE A 356 -68.74 42.64 -5.82
CA ILE A 356 -69.18 43.04 -7.16
C ILE A 356 -70.52 42.40 -7.59
N LYS A 357 -71.39 43.15 -8.28
CA LYS A 357 -72.62 42.61 -8.87
C LYS A 357 -72.38 42.09 -10.29
N LEU A 358 -72.15 40.78 -10.42
CA LEU A 358 -72.06 40.08 -11.72
C LEU A 358 -73.43 39.99 -12.39
N GLN A 359 -73.49 40.19 -13.71
CA GLN A 359 -74.73 40.08 -14.49
C GLN A 359 -74.81 38.81 -15.35
N THR A 360 -73.69 38.11 -15.58
CA THR A 360 -73.66 36.84 -16.33
C THR A 360 -73.06 35.69 -15.52
N GLY A 361 -73.16 34.48 -16.10
CA GLY A 361 -72.58 33.26 -15.52
C GLY A 361 -71.11 32.99 -15.86
N ARG A 362 -70.45 33.87 -16.62
CA ARG A 362 -69.07 33.73 -17.11
C ARG A 362 -68.37 35.09 -17.09
N VAL A 363 -67.31 35.20 -16.30
CA VAL A 363 -66.69 36.49 -15.98
C VAL A 363 -65.18 36.43 -16.14
N MET A 364 -64.60 37.42 -16.80
CA MET A 364 -63.16 37.61 -16.96
C MET A 364 -62.70 38.76 -16.04
N PHE A 365 -62.13 38.41 -14.88
CA PHE A 365 -61.56 39.39 -13.94
C PHE A 365 -60.18 39.82 -14.44
N SER A 366 -60.01 41.11 -14.75
CA SER A 366 -58.94 41.58 -15.64
C SER A 366 -58.24 42.85 -15.16
N VAL A 367 -56.94 42.94 -15.44
CA VAL A 367 -56.08 44.11 -15.18
C VAL A 367 -55.33 44.51 -16.46
N ALA A 368 -54.80 45.73 -16.50
CA ALA A 368 -53.99 46.21 -17.62
C ALA A 368 -52.59 45.58 -17.60
N ASN A 369 -52.10 45.16 -18.77
CA ASN A 369 -50.80 44.48 -18.94
C ASN A 369 -49.93 45.21 -19.99
N GLY A 370 -49.97 46.55 -19.99
CA GLY A 370 -49.33 47.41 -20.99
C GLY A 370 -50.32 48.27 -21.77
N GLU A 371 -49.83 49.00 -22.77
CA GLU A 371 -50.71 49.84 -23.63
C GLU A 371 -51.66 48.95 -24.44
N ASN A 372 -52.97 49.15 -24.26
CA ASN A 372 -54.05 48.44 -24.97
C ASN A 372 -54.05 46.90 -24.82
N GLN A 373 -53.29 46.35 -23.87
CA GLN A 373 -53.25 44.92 -23.53
C GLN A 373 -53.78 44.66 -22.12
N TYR A 374 -54.46 43.53 -21.96
CA TYR A 374 -55.11 43.12 -20.72
C TYR A 374 -54.81 41.67 -20.44
N ILE A 375 -54.73 41.33 -19.15
CA ILE A 375 -54.62 39.96 -18.67
C ILE A 375 -55.74 39.68 -17.67
N GLY A 376 -56.39 38.53 -17.79
CA GLY A 376 -57.53 38.19 -16.95
C GLY A 376 -57.74 36.69 -16.73
N ILE A 377 -58.55 36.38 -15.73
CA ILE A 377 -58.91 35.00 -15.36
C ILE A 377 -60.38 34.77 -15.67
N LEU A 378 -60.66 33.73 -16.47
CA LEU A 378 -62.00 33.31 -16.80
C LEU A 378 -62.56 32.39 -15.72
N CYS A 379 -63.58 32.85 -15.00
CA CYS A 379 -64.31 32.07 -14.02
C CYS A 379 -65.72 31.75 -14.55
N LYS A 380 -66.12 30.48 -14.49
CA LYS A 380 -67.48 30.02 -14.77
C LYS A 380 -68.28 30.00 -13.45
N SER A 381 -69.61 29.95 -13.53
CA SER A 381 -70.49 30.02 -12.33
C SER A 381 -70.19 28.98 -11.24
N LYS A 382 -69.62 27.83 -11.59
CA LYS A 382 -69.20 26.76 -10.66
C LYS A 382 -67.88 27.04 -9.92
N ASP A 383 -67.07 27.96 -10.44
CA ASP A 383 -65.73 28.28 -9.92
C ASP A 383 -65.81 29.41 -8.87
N ILE A 384 -67.00 30.01 -8.71
CA ILE A 384 -67.29 31.20 -7.89
C ILE A 384 -68.31 30.87 -6.80
N MET A 385 -68.03 31.26 -5.56
CA MET A 385 -69.01 31.32 -4.47
C MET A 385 -69.52 32.75 -4.29
N LYS A 386 -70.83 32.91 -4.04
CA LYS A 386 -71.49 34.22 -3.82
C LYS A 386 -72.03 34.30 -2.39
N ASN A 387 -71.41 35.13 -1.56
CA ASN A 387 -71.80 35.41 -0.19
C ASN A 387 -72.28 36.87 -0.09
N GLY A 388 -73.58 37.10 -0.31
CA GLY A 388 -74.15 38.45 -0.38
C GLY A 388 -73.66 39.20 -1.62
N SER A 389 -73.04 40.37 -1.45
CA SER A 389 -72.38 41.11 -2.53
C SER A 389 -70.94 40.65 -2.81
N THR A 390 -70.37 39.79 -1.95
CA THR A 390 -68.98 39.35 -2.03
C THR A 390 -68.84 38.04 -2.78
N ILE A 391 -67.81 37.95 -3.61
CA ILE A 391 -67.48 36.85 -4.49
C ILE A 391 -66.08 36.33 -4.17
N SER A 392 -65.97 35.01 -4.01
CA SER A 392 -64.70 34.32 -3.82
C SER A 392 -64.59 33.11 -4.76
N PHE A 393 -63.39 32.55 -4.90
CA PHE A 393 -63.22 31.23 -5.51
C PHE A 393 -63.94 30.13 -4.70
N SER A 394 -64.33 29.06 -5.39
CA SER A 394 -64.82 27.82 -4.78
C SER A 394 -63.70 27.01 -4.10
N ASP A 395 -63.99 26.40 -2.95
CA ASP A 395 -63.03 25.57 -2.20
C ASP A 395 -62.53 24.35 -2.99
N SER A 396 -63.31 23.89 -3.98
CA SER A 396 -62.93 22.80 -4.89
C SER A 396 -62.00 23.24 -6.03
N LEU A 397 -61.73 24.55 -6.18
CA LEU A 397 -60.97 25.09 -7.30
C LEU A 397 -59.46 24.99 -7.05
N ILE A 398 -58.77 24.21 -7.88
CA ILE A 398 -57.32 23.96 -7.76
C ILE A 398 -56.52 24.82 -8.75
N GLN A 399 -57.09 25.08 -9.93
CA GLN A 399 -56.46 25.75 -11.07
C GLN A 399 -57.46 26.66 -11.78
N VAL A 400 -56.97 27.75 -12.38
CA VAL A 400 -57.76 28.67 -13.21
C VAL A 400 -57.03 29.03 -14.51
N PRO A 401 -57.75 29.16 -15.64
CA PRO A 401 -57.17 29.58 -16.92
C PRO A 401 -56.95 31.10 -16.95
N VAL A 402 -55.77 31.50 -17.43
CA VAL A 402 -55.39 32.91 -17.63
C VAL A 402 -55.35 33.21 -19.13
N TYR A 403 -55.97 34.32 -19.52
CA TYR A 403 -56.06 34.79 -20.90
C TYR A 403 -55.43 36.17 -21.03
N GLU A 404 -54.74 36.39 -22.14
CA GLU A 404 -54.24 37.70 -22.57
C GLU A 404 -55.03 38.15 -23.79
N PHE A 405 -55.51 39.39 -23.78
CA PHE A 405 -56.39 39.93 -24.82
C PHE A 405 -56.19 41.44 -24.99
N SER A 406 -56.61 41.96 -26.13
CA SER A 406 -56.37 43.36 -26.51
C SER A 406 -57.61 44.23 -26.37
N SER A 407 -57.45 45.55 -26.46
CA SER A 407 -58.59 46.48 -26.56
C SER A 407 -59.52 46.21 -27.76
N THR A 408 -59.04 45.58 -28.84
CA THR A 408 -59.87 45.18 -29.99
C THR A 408 -60.70 43.93 -29.74
N ASP A 409 -60.35 43.14 -28.72
CA ASP A 409 -61.14 41.98 -28.28
C ASP A 409 -62.30 42.35 -27.33
N ILE A 410 -62.53 43.65 -27.09
CA ILE A 410 -63.51 44.14 -26.11
C ILE A 410 -64.61 44.96 -26.78
N ILE A 411 -65.86 44.61 -26.50
CA ILE A 411 -67.03 45.44 -26.81
C ILE A 411 -67.43 46.23 -25.58
N LYS A 412 -67.57 47.55 -25.76
CA LYS A 412 -68.09 48.47 -24.75
C LYS A 412 -69.54 48.78 -25.08
N LEU A 413 -70.45 48.36 -24.21
CA LEU A 413 -71.87 48.69 -24.30
C LEU A 413 -72.18 49.97 -23.53
N GLU A 414 -73.35 50.55 -23.81
CA GLU A 414 -73.89 51.66 -23.04
C GLU A 414 -73.97 51.33 -21.54
N LYS A 415 -73.92 52.36 -20.68
CA LYS A 415 -73.78 52.23 -19.22
C LYS A 415 -72.41 51.68 -18.75
N GLY A 416 -71.42 51.56 -19.64
CA GLY A 416 -70.03 51.22 -19.27
C GLY A 416 -69.76 49.74 -19.04
N LYS A 417 -70.63 48.85 -19.54
CA LYS A 417 -70.42 47.39 -19.48
C LYS A 417 -69.46 46.93 -20.58
N MET A 418 -68.61 45.96 -20.25
CA MET A 418 -67.57 45.43 -21.13
C MET A 418 -67.77 43.93 -21.31
N PHE A 419 -67.68 43.46 -22.55
CA PHE A 419 -67.80 42.05 -22.91
C PHE A 419 -66.66 41.66 -23.85
N LEU A 420 -66.23 40.39 -23.80
CA LEU A 420 -65.33 39.86 -24.83
C LEU A 420 -66.09 39.82 -26.15
N ASN A 421 -65.45 40.24 -27.25
CA ASN A 421 -66.04 40.24 -28.59
C ASN A 421 -66.23 38.83 -29.19
N LYS A 422 -65.90 37.79 -28.44
CA LYS A 422 -66.07 36.38 -28.78
C LYS A 422 -66.84 35.69 -27.64
N ILE A 423 -67.78 34.82 -27.97
CA ILE A 423 -68.48 33.99 -26.98
C ILE A 423 -67.53 33.00 -26.29
N TYR A 424 -66.46 32.59 -26.96
CA TYR A 424 -65.49 31.61 -26.47
C TYR A 424 -64.08 32.22 -26.39
N ALA A 425 -63.36 31.97 -25.31
CA ALA A 425 -62.04 32.56 -25.06
C ALA A 425 -60.89 31.78 -25.71
N GLY A 426 -61.13 30.53 -26.12
CA GLY A 426 -60.12 29.66 -26.73
C GLY A 426 -59.17 29.02 -25.73
N ILE A 427 -57.95 28.72 -26.20
CA ILE A 427 -56.88 28.12 -25.40
C ILE A 427 -56.27 29.19 -24.47
N PRO A 428 -56.12 28.94 -23.15
CA PRO A 428 -55.49 29.90 -22.24
C PRO A 428 -54.00 30.11 -22.53
N SER A 429 -53.53 31.33 -22.27
CA SER A 429 -52.10 31.69 -22.34
C SER A 429 -51.28 30.89 -21.34
N ARG A 430 -51.82 30.69 -20.12
CA ARG A 430 -51.23 29.86 -19.05
C ARG A 430 -52.30 29.40 -18.06
N ILE A 431 -51.99 28.39 -17.26
CA ILE A 431 -52.85 27.94 -16.15
C ILE A 431 -52.23 28.37 -14.83
N PHE A 432 -52.99 29.08 -13.99
CA PHE A 432 -52.55 29.47 -12.66
C PHE A 432 -53.06 28.48 -11.61
N ARG A 433 -52.19 28.05 -10.69
CA ARG A 433 -52.54 27.09 -9.63
C ARG A 433 -52.89 27.82 -8.34
N ILE A 434 -54.15 27.70 -7.89
CA ILE A 434 -54.64 28.38 -6.68
C ILE A 434 -54.11 27.69 -5.41
N LYS A 435 -54.16 26.35 -5.35
CA LYS A 435 -53.63 25.56 -4.23
C LYS A 435 -52.21 25.10 -4.51
N SER A 436 -51.26 25.37 -3.60
CA SER A 436 -49.86 24.98 -3.77
C SER A 436 -49.72 23.46 -3.92
N LEU A 437 -48.65 23.01 -4.60
CA LEU A 437 -48.34 21.58 -4.71
C LEU A 437 -48.23 20.94 -3.32
N ASN A 438 -47.61 21.62 -2.34
CA ASN A 438 -47.52 21.10 -0.97
C ASN A 438 -48.88 21.04 -0.26
N ALA A 439 -49.81 21.97 -0.51
CA ALA A 439 -51.17 21.86 0.04
C ALA A 439 -51.94 20.69 -0.60
N VAL A 440 -51.85 20.52 -1.93
CA VAL A 440 -52.50 19.41 -2.63
C VAL A 440 -51.88 18.05 -2.29
N VAL A 441 -50.55 17.98 -2.14
CA VAL A 441 -49.85 16.77 -1.68
C VAL A 441 -50.16 16.52 -0.20
N LYS A 442 -50.26 17.54 0.66
CA LYS A 442 -50.74 17.40 2.05
C LYS A 442 -52.15 16.82 2.06
N ASP A 443 -53.08 17.36 1.29
CA ASP A 443 -54.45 16.83 1.17
C ASP A 443 -54.47 15.37 0.67
N ILE A 444 -53.63 15.02 -0.33
CA ILE A 444 -53.55 13.65 -0.88
C ILE A 444 -52.91 12.68 0.11
N VAL A 445 -51.81 13.06 0.77
CA VAL A 445 -51.07 12.23 1.74
C VAL A 445 -51.89 12.04 3.02
N LEU A 446 -52.60 13.07 3.49
CA LEU A 446 -53.53 12.93 4.62
C LEU A 446 -54.71 12.02 4.26
N ASN A 447 -55.24 12.09 3.03
CA ASN A 447 -56.31 11.18 2.58
C ASN A 447 -55.85 9.72 2.39
N SER A 448 -54.60 9.50 1.96
CA SER A 448 -54.03 8.15 1.86
C SER A 448 -53.74 7.51 3.23
N ILE A 449 -53.88 8.26 4.33
CA ILE A 449 -53.77 7.79 5.72
C ILE A 449 -55.05 7.98 6.59
N SER A 450 -56.28 8.09 6.02
CA SER A 450 -57.63 8.44 6.61
C SER A 450 -58.42 7.48 7.57
N TRP A 451 -59.20 6.47 7.12
CA TRP A 451 -59.45 5.20 7.89
C TRP A 451 -59.72 3.96 7.06
N THR A 452 -60.84 4.00 6.36
CA THR A 452 -61.06 3.42 5.02
C THR A 452 -59.89 2.63 4.42
N ASN A 453 -58.74 3.25 4.13
CA ASN A 453 -57.65 2.57 3.42
C ASN A 453 -56.78 1.63 4.31
N TYR A 454 -56.81 1.70 5.66
CA TYR A 454 -56.19 0.71 6.58
C TYR A 454 -56.77 -0.66 6.25
N LYS A 455 -58.08 -0.67 6.42
CA LYS A 455 -58.92 -1.84 6.45
C LYS A 455 -59.06 -2.48 5.08
N LEU A 456 -58.92 -1.70 3.99
CA LEU A 456 -58.99 -2.21 2.63
C LEU A 456 -57.80 -3.09 2.24
N ARG A 457 -56.64 -2.95 2.91
CA ARG A 457 -55.43 -3.72 2.57
C ARG A 457 -55.02 -4.78 3.61
N GLY A 458 -55.71 -4.81 4.76
CA GLY A 458 -55.85 -6.02 5.57
C GLY A 458 -54.96 -6.14 6.83
N ILE A 459 -54.32 -5.06 7.27
CA ILE A 459 -53.42 -5.06 8.45
C ILE A 459 -54.22 -4.78 9.74
N VAL A 460 -53.63 -5.15 10.89
CA VAL A 460 -54.29 -5.24 12.20
C VAL A 460 -54.18 -3.95 13.03
N ARG A 461 -55.20 -3.66 13.85
CA ARG A 461 -55.35 -2.42 14.63
C ARG A 461 -54.32 -2.22 15.76
N SER A 462 -53.46 -3.22 16.05
CA SER A 462 -52.37 -3.14 17.03
C SER A 462 -51.22 -2.29 16.54
N ASP A 463 -50.65 -2.68 15.40
CA ASP A 463 -49.40 -2.17 14.83
C ASP A 463 -49.56 -0.70 14.44
N TYR A 464 -50.82 -0.33 14.22
CA TYR A 464 -51.21 1.03 14.03
C TYR A 464 -51.02 1.96 15.23
N ARG A 465 -51.41 1.46 16.40
CA ARG A 465 -51.41 2.24 17.63
C ARG A 465 -49.98 2.62 17.98
N ASP A 466 -49.05 1.72 17.71
CA ASP A 466 -47.63 1.90 17.99
C ASP A 466 -47.00 2.94 17.02
N PHE A 467 -47.47 3.03 15.76
CA PHE A 467 -47.13 4.14 14.84
C PHE A 467 -47.68 5.50 15.31
N LYS A 468 -48.90 5.52 15.85
CA LYS A 468 -49.50 6.72 16.45
C LYS A 468 -48.73 7.18 17.71
N GLU A 469 -48.19 6.24 18.47
CA GLU A 469 -47.36 6.50 19.65
C GLU A 469 -45.97 7.06 19.27
N PHE A 470 -45.38 6.60 18.15
CA PHE A 470 -44.14 7.15 17.60
C PHE A 470 -44.28 8.63 17.16
N ILE A 471 -45.34 8.98 16.44
CA ILE A 471 -45.61 10.39 16.04
C ILE A 471 -45.77 11.29 17.27
N ALA A 472 -46.39 10.80 18.34
CA ALA A 472 -46.53 11.54 19.60
C ALA A 472 -45.20 11.71 20.38
N SER A 473 -44.12 11.04 19.97
CA SER A 473 -42.83 11.02 20.67
C SER A 473 -41.73 11.91 20.03
N ILE A 474 -42.05 12.64 18.95
CA ILE A 474 -41.09 13.49 18.24
C ILE A 474 -40.71 14.70 19.12
N PRO A 475 -39.41 14.95 19.42
CA PRO A 475 -38.99 16.07 20.25
C PRO A 475 -39.21 17.42 19.55
N THR A 476 -40.09 18.24 20.12
CA THR A 476 -40.54 19.54 19.61
C THR A 476 -39.41 20.56 19.47
N GLU A 477 -38.59 20.72 20.50
CA GLU A 477 -37.58 21.79 20.62
C GLU A 477 -36.53 21.73 19.50
N THR A 478 -35.95 20.55 19.24
CA THR A 478 -34.95 20.34 18.17
C THR A 478 -35.49 20.53 16.76
N VAL A 479 -36.80 20.40 16.53
CA VAL A 479 -37.39 20.60 15.20
C VAL A 479 -37.72 22.08 14.98
N ILE A 480 -38.21 22.78 16.00
CA ILE A 480 -38.50 24.21 15.95
C ILE A 480 -37.22 25.02 15.66
N GLU A 481 -36.10 24.72 16.34
CA GLU A 481 -34.80 25.35 16.03
C GLU A 481 -34.38 25.18 14.56
N ASN A 482 -34.59 24.00 14.00
CA ASN A 482 -34.20 23.69 12.62
C ASN A 482 -35.13 24.37 11.61
N ILE A 483 -36.43 24.47 11.90
CA ILE A 483 -37.38 25.26 11.10
C ILE A 483 -37.00 26.75 11.13
N CYS A 484 -36.65 27.32 12.30
CA CYS A 484 -36.12 28.68 12.40
C CYS A 484 -34.88 28.90 11.54
N LYS A 485 -33.89 28.00 11.62
CA LYS A 485 -32.63 28.08 10.86
C LYS A 485 -32.86 27.97 9.34
N THR A 486 -33.73 27.07 8.88
CA THR A 486 -33.94 26.80 7.45
C THR A 486 -34.93 27.77 6.79
N CYS A 487 -35.97 28.21 7.50
CA CYS A 487 -37.01 29.10 6.96
C CYS A 487 -36.81 30.59 7.33
N GLN A 488 -35.77 30.93 8.09
CA GLN A 488 -35.48 32.30 8.56
C GLN A 488 -36.66 32.96 9.28
N CYS A 489 -37.46 32.17 10.01
CA CYS A 489 -38.62 32.61 10.77
C CYS A 489 -38.34 32.62 12.28
N ASN A 490 -39.12 33.39 13.03
CA ASN A 490 -38.99 33.44 14.48
C ASN A 490 -39.55 32.17 15.15
N GLU A 491 -39.13 31.92 16.38
CA GLU A 491 -39.44 30.70 17.14
C GLU A 491 -40.94 30.50 17.37
N SER A 492 -41.69 31.59 17.53
CA SER A 492 -43.16 31.57 17.63
C SER A 492 -43.83 31.05 16.35
N VAL A 493 -43.39 31.52 15.18
CA VAL A 493 -43.94 31.10 13.87
C VAL A 493 -43.49 29.68 13.51
N ALA A 494 -42.25 29.29 13.86
CA ALA A 494 -41.78 27.92 13.69
C ALA A 494 -42.56 26.92 14.57
N SER A 495 -42.88 27.30 15.81
CA SER A 495 -43.73 26.52 16.71
C SER A 495 -45.15 26.36 16.16
N GLU A 496 -45.77 27.46 15.71
CA GLU A 496 -47.13 27.47 15.17
C GLU A 496 -47.24 26.62 13.88
N LEU A 497 -46.25 26.68 12.98
CA LEU A 497 -46.18 25.82 11.80
C LEU A 497 -46.02 24.33 12.14
N PHE A 498 -45.27 24.01 13.20
CA PHE A 498 -45.03 22.64 13.64
C PHE A 498 -46.27 22.06 14.36
N GLU A 499 -46.94 22.83 15.22
CA GLU A 499 -48.20 22.42 15.86
C GLU A 499 -49.33 22.23 14.85
N GLN A 500 -49.47 23.12 13.85
CA GLN A 500 -50.44 22.95 12.76
C GLN A 500 -50.19 21.66 11.95
N PHE A 501 -48.92 21.27 11.77
CA PHE A 501 -48.53 20.03 11.10
C PHE A 501 -48.91 18.79 11.93
N LEU A 502 -48.57 18.77 13.23
CA LEU A 502 -48.90 17.67 14.14
C LEU A 502 -50.41 17.49 14.35
N CYS A 503 -51.18 18.58 14.46
CA CYS A 503 -52.64 18.52 14.54
C CYS A 503 -53.24 17.91 13.26
N SER A 504 -52.77 18.35 12.08
CA SER A 504 -53.22 17.81 10.78
C SER A 504 -52.98 16.30 10.66
N ILE A 505 -51.82 15.82 11.14
CA ILE A 505 -51.47 14.39 11.13
C ILE A 505 -52.38 13.61 12.08
N THR A 506 -52.61 14.13 13.28
CA THR A 506 -53.35 13.42 14.34
C THR A 506 -54.85 13.26 14.01
N GLU A 507 -55.44 14.21 13.29
CA GLU A 507 -56.83 14.13 12.82
C GLU A 507 -57.04 13.14 11.68
N HIS A 508 -56.08 13.04 10.75
CA HIS A 508 -56.24 12.14 9.59
C HIS A 508 -55.69 10.74 9.83
N ILE A 509 -54.71 10.55 10.74
CA ILE A 509 -54.58 9.37 11.61
C ILE A 509 -55.01 8.02 11.02
N ASP A 510 -56.32 7.70 11.10
CA ASP A 510 -56.86 6.35 11.27
C ASP A 510 -56.82 5.42 10.01
N SER A 511 -56.11 5.74 8.87
CA SER A 511 -55.66 4.79 7.79
C SER A 511 -54.17 4.51 7.53
N GLN A 512 -53.94 3.44 6.73
CA GLN A 512 -52.69 3.08 6.03
C GLN A 512 -52.98 2.87 4.50
N SER A 513 -52.15 2.35 3.57
CA SER A 513 -51.12 1.28 3.63
C SER A 513 -49.88 1.54 2.75
N VAL A 514 -48.64 1.06 3.02
CA VAL A 514 -48.01 0.04 3.93
C VAL A 514 -47.46 -1.27 3.31
N GLU A 515 -48.11 -2.02 2.42
CA GLU A 515 -47.55 -3.36 2.01
C GLU A 515 -46.20 -3.28 1.26
N ASP A 516 -46.09 -2.50 0.18
CA ASP A 516 -44.90 -2.55 -0.71
C ASP A 516 -43.61 -2.06 -0.05
N SER A 517 -43.69 -1.07 0.84
CA SER A 517 -42.52 -0.56 1.58
C SER A 517 -42.00 -1.56 2.61
N VAL A 518 -42.86 -2.45 3.12
CA VAL A 518 -42.47 -3.40 4.16
C VAL A 518 -41.57 -4.51 3.61
N ILE A 519 -41.78 -4.99 2.37
CA ILE A 519 -40.92 -6.05 1.78
C ILE A 519 -39.47 -5.56 1.61
N VAL A 520 -39.29 -4.37 1.04
CA VAL A 520 -37.96 -3.77 0.81
C VAL A 520 -37.26 -3.44 2.14
N THR A 521 -38.02 -3.05 3.17
CA THR A 521 -37.46 -2.67 4.47
C THR A 521 -37.21 -3.89 5.35
N ALA A 522 -38.03 -4.95 5.29
CA ALA A 522 -37.81 -6.21 5.99
C ALA A 522 -36.57 -6.96 5.48
N LEU A 523 -36.32 -6.94 4.16
CA LEU A 523 -35.07 -7.43 3.58
C LEU A 523 -33.85 -6.62 4.08
N LYS A 524 -33.97 -5.30 4.27
CA LYS A 524 -32.85 -4.45 4.72
C LYS A 524 -32.61 -4.45 6.24
N LEU A 525 -33.61 -4.82 7.05
CA LEU A 525 -33.53 -4.84 8.51
C LEU A 525 -33.22 -6.22 9.10
N ASN A 526 -33.34 -7.30 8.33
CA ASN A 526 -33.07 -8.65 8.80
C ASN A 526 -32.00 -9.33 7.93
N ASP A 527 -30.76 -9.31 8.44
CA ASP A 527 -29.59 -9.90 7.76
C ASP A 527 -29.72 -11.41 7.52
N GLU A 528 -30.43 -12.16 8.38
CA GLU A 528 -30.68 -13.60 8.18
C GLU A 528 -31.63 -13.83 6.99
N LEU A 529 -32.64 -12.97 6.85
CA LEU A 529 -33.63 -13.05 5.78
C LEU A 529 -33.05 -12.57 4.43
N MET A 530 -32.23 -11.51 4.45
CA MET A 530 -31.39 -11.11 3.32
C MET A 530 -30.40 -12.21 2.94
N SER A 531 -29.78 -12.87 3.91
CA SER A 531 -28.83 -13.97 3.67
C SER A 531 -29.55 -15.19 3.09
N ARG A 532 -30.78 -15.52 3.52
CA ARG A 532 -31.59 -16.56 2.87
C ARG A 532 -32.03 -16.19 1.46
N ALA A 533 -32.41 -14.93 1.20
CA ALA A 533 -32.75 -14.48 -0.15
C ALA A 533 -31.54 -14.53 -1.09
N LYS A 534 -30.37 -14.07 -0.61
CA LYS A 534 -29.09 -14.22 -1.33
C LYS A 534 -28.68 -15.69 -1.47
N SER A 535 -28.96 -16.54 -0.48
CA SER A 535 -28.73 -17.99 -0.58
C SER A 535 -29.58 -18.56 -1.71
N LEU A 536 -30.89 -18.34 -1.74
CA LEU A 536 -31.75 -18.88 -2.80
C LEU A 536 -31.33 -18.43 -4.21
N ILE A 537 -30.96 -17.15 -4.37
CA ILE A 537 -30.42 -16.64 -5.65
C ILE A 537 -29.07 -17.28 -5.98
N LYS A 538 -28.22 -17.50 -4.97
CA LYS A 538 -26.94 -18.19 -5.11
C LYS A 538 -27.17 -19.67 -5.46
N ASP A 539 -28.12 -20.34 -4.84
CA ASP A 539 -28.45 -21.75 -5.03
C ASP A 539 -29.04 -21.98 -6.45
N GLU A 540 -29.89 -21.07 -6.94
CA GLU A 540 -30.32 -21.03 -8.34
C GLU A 540 -29.14 -20.80 -9.30
N TRP A 541 -28.28 -19.81 -9.03
CA TRP A 541 -27.10 -19.53 -9.86
C TRP A 541 -26.09 -20.69 -9.86
N GLU A 542 -25.83 -21.32 -8.71
CA GLU A 542 -24.97 -22.50 -8.58
C GLU A 542 -25.58 -23.72 -9.28
N SER A 543 -26.92 -23.82 -9.34
CA SER A 543 -27.61 -24.85 -10.14
C SER A 543 -27.52 -24.57 -11.64
N GLU A 544 -27.67 -23.32 -12.09
CA GLU A 544 -27.53 -22.94 -13.50
C GLU A 544 -26.09 -23.06 -14.02
N ASN A 545 -25.11 -22.80 -13.14
CA ASN A 545 -23.68 -22.81 -13.47
C ASN A 545 -22.97 -24.08 -12.95
N ALA A 546 -23.72 -25.11 -12.56
CA ALA A 546 -23.21 -26.33 -11.92
C ALA A 546 -22.09 -27.02 -12.74
N ASP A 547 -22.23 -27.08 -14.07
CA ASP A 547 -21.21 -27.65 -14.96
C ASP A 547 -19.90 -26.85 -14.95
N ILE A 548 -19.98 -25.51 -14.91
CA ILE A 548 -18.83 -24.60 -14.86
C ILE A 548 -18.16 -24.71 -13.49
N ILE A 549 -18.95 -24.75 -12.41
CA ILE A 549 -18.48 -24.93 -11.04
C ILE A 549 -17.78 -26.28 -10.90
N SER A 550 -18.36 -27.37 -11.41
CA SER A 550 -17.76 -28.71 -11.39
C SER A 550 -16.46 -28.78 -12.20
N GLN A 551 -16.41 -28.20 -13.40
CA GLN A 551 -15.17 -28.12 -14.19
C GLN A 551 -14.08 -27.29 -13.51
N ASN A 552 -14.43 -26.21 -12.82
CA ASN A 552 -13.47 -25.40 -12.09
C ASN A 552 -13.03 -26.09 -10.79
N GLN A 553 -13.93 -26.74 -10.05
CA GLN A 553 -13.61 -27.53 -8.86
C GLN A 553 -12.70 -28.72 -9.18
N THR A 554 -12.92 -29.42 -10.30
CA THR A 554 -12.02 -30.50 -10.75
C THR A 554 -10.62 -29.97 -11.08
N LYS A 555 -10.49 -28.86 -11.82
CA LYS A 555 -9.19 -28.21 -12.06
C LYS A 555 -8.50 -27.74 -10.77
N LEU A 556 -9.27 -27.18 -9.83
CA LEU A 556 -8.77 -26.69 -8.55
C LEU A 556 -8.31 -27.87 -7.67
N ASN A 557 -9.03 -29.00 -7.69
CA ASN A 557 -8.62 -30.24 -7.04
C ASN A 557 -7.35 -30.83 -7.68
N ASP A 558 -7.24 -30.87 -9.02
CA ASP A 558 -6.01 -31.32 -9.70
C ASP A 558 -4.80 -30.45 -9.36
N ILE A 559 -4.99 -29.13 -9.24
CA ILE A 559 -3.95 -28.19 -8.80
C ILE A 559 -3.62 -28.42 -7.32
N ASN A 560 -4.60 -28.59 -6.44
CA ASN A 560 -4.39 -28.88 -5.02
C ASN A 560 -3.69 -30.23 -4.80
N ILE A 561 -3.98 -31.25 -5.61
CA ILE A 561 -3.27 -32.53 -5.58
C ILE A 561 -1.79 -32.30 -5.94
N LYS A 562 -1.49 -31.58 -7.03
CA LYS A 562 -0.10 -31.24 -7.41
C LYS A 562 0.62 -30.41 -6.35
N ILE A 563 -0.05 -29.44 -5.72
CA ILE A 563 0.51 -28.65 -4.62
C ILE A 563 0.78 -29.53 -3.39
N ASN A 564 -0.12 -30.45 -3.06
CA ASN A 564 0.07 -31.39 -1.95
C ASN A 564 1.18 -32.41 -2.24
N GLU A 565 1.31 -32.88 -3.48
CA GLU A 565 2.42 -33.74 -3.92
C GLU A 565 3.76 -32.99 -3.82
N ALA A 566 3.86 -31.80 -4.40
CA ALA A 566 5.05 -30.95 -4.40
C ALA A 566 5.44 -30.52 -2.98
N SER A 567 4.50 -30.15 -2.11
CA SER A 567 4.78 -29.82 -0.70
C SER A 567 5.16 -31.05 0.13
N SER A 568 4.59 -32.24 -0.14
CA SER A 568 5.07 -33.49 0.44
C SER A 568 6.52 -33.77 0.03
N GLU A 569 6.86 -33.61 -1.24
CA GLU A 569 8.24 -33.78 -1.73
C GLU A 569 9.19 -32.75 -1.13
N LEU A 570 8.80 -31.47 -1.09
CA LEU A 570 9.57 -30.39 -0.48
C LEU A 570 9.81 -30.66 1.01
N SER A 571 8.80 -31.11 1.76
CA SER A 571 8.97 -31.46 3.19
C SER A 571 9.90 -32.67 3.38
N LYS A 572 9.87 -33.66 2.48
CA LYS A 572 10.81 -34.80 2.50
C LYS A 572 12.23 -34.32 2.22
N ILE A 573 12.42 -33.41 1.26
CA ILE A 573 13.71 -32.81 0.92
C ILE A 573 14.22 -31.93 2.07
N GLN A 574 13.37 -31.17 2.75
CA GLN A 574 13.75 -30.43 3.95
C GLN A 574 14.11 -31.36 5.13
N GLN A 575 13.43 -32.50 5.30
CA GLN A 575 13.79 -33.50 6.30
C GLN A 575 15.10 -34.22 5.98
N THR A 576 15.42 -34.51 4.72
CA THR A 576 16.72 -35.08 4.35
C THR A 576 17.82 -34.03 4.46
N TYR A 577 17.59 -32.80 4.00
CA TYR A 577 18.53 -31.68 4.14
C TYR A 577 18.88 -31.38 5.60
N SER A 578 17.88 -31.28 6.48
CA SER A 578 18.12 -31.05 7.92
C SER A 578 18.88 -32.19 8.58
N LYS A 579 18.59 -33.45 8.22
CA LYS A 579 19.39 -34.61 8.65
C LYS A 579 20.84 -34.50 8.18
N LEU A 580 21.09 -34.32 6.88
CA LEU A 580 22.45 -34.17 6.35
C LEU A 580 23.18 -32.96 6.94
N LYS A 581 22.49 -31.84 7.20
CA LYS A 581 23.07 -30.68 7.88
C LYS A 581 23.50 -31.04 9.31
N SER A 582 22.63 -31.69 10.08
CA SER A 582 22.97 -32.14 11.45
C SER A 582 24.11 -33.17 11.47
N GLU A 583 24.17 -34.06 10.49
CA GLU A 583 25.22 -35.08 10.36
C GLU A 583 26.55 -34.45 9.93
N LYS A 584 26.52 -33.44 9.04
CA LYS A 584 27.67 -32.60 8.70
C LYS A 584 28.17 -31.82 9.92
N GLU A 585 27.29 -31.21 10.70
CA GLU A 585 27.66 -30.48 11.93
C GLU A 585 28.27 -31.44 12.97
N LEU A 586 27.69 -32.61 13.18
CA LEU A 586 28.26 -33.66 14.04
C LEU A 586 29.65 -34.11 13.57
N LEU A 587 29.84 -34.36 12.28
CA LEU A 587 31.15 -34.71 11.72
C LEU A 587 32.15 -33.55 11.81
N THR A 588 31.72 -32.31 11.60
CA THR A 588 32.57 -31.12 11.70
C THR A 588 33.02 -30.89 13.14
N ASN A 589 32.11 -31.01 14.10
CA ASN A 589 32.40 -30.94 15.53
C ASN A 589 33.32 -32.10 15.96
N LEU A 590 33.08 -33.32 15.47
CA LEU A 590 33.95 -34.47 15.78
C LEU A 590 35.35 -34.29 15.18
N ILE A 591 35.49 -33.67 13.99
CA ILE A 591 36.78 -33.28 13.43
C ILE A 591 37.44 -32.16 14.25
N ALA A 592 36.67 -31.17 14.72
CA ALA A 592 37.16 -30.11 15.59
C ALA A 592 37.64 -30.66 16.94
N ASP A 593 36.85 -31.52 17.59
CA ASP A 593 37.22 -32.25 18.82
C ASP A 593 38.47 -33.10 18.62
N LYS A 594 38.61 -33.78 17.47
CA LYS A 594 39.81 -34.57 17.17
C LYS A 594 41.05 -33.71 16.91
N LYS A 595 40.89 -32.55 16.26
CA LYS A 595 41.97 -31.56 16.09
C LYS A 595 42.36 -30.93 17.42
N GLN A 596 41.39 -30.55 18.25
CA GLN A 596 41.64 -30.01 19.58
C GLN A 596 42.31 -31.05 20.48
N LEU A 597 41.84 -32.30 20.47
CA LEU A 597 42.48 -33.41 21.18
C LEU A 597 43.93 -33.62 20.71
N ALA A 598 44.23 -33.48 19.41
CA ALA A 598 45.59 -33.57 18.90
C ALA A 598 46.45 -32.40 19.40
N ILE A 599 45.94 -31.16 19.33
CA ILE A 599 46.62 -29.95 19.85
C ILE A 599 46.85 -30.05 21.36
N ASP A 600 45.86 -30.49 22.14
CA ASP A 600 45.93 -30.65 23.59
C ASP A 600 46.93 -31.76 23.99
N VAL A 601 46.99 -32.85 23.21
CA VAL A 601 47.99 -33.92 23.41
C VAL A 601 49.38 -33.44 23.04
N GLU A 602 49.57 -32.73 21.92
CA GLU A 602 50.85 -32.14 21.53
C GLU A 602 51.32 -31.09 22.56
N ALA A 603 50.42 -30.24 23.06
CA ALA A 603 50.70 -29.28 24.13
C ALA A 603 51.09 -30.00 25.43
N ALA A 604 50.32 -31.00 25.87
CA ALA A 604 50.61 -31.76 27.09
C ALA A 604 51.89 -32.61 27.00
N VAL A 605 52.28 -33.06 25.80
CA VAL A 605 53.56 -33.73 25.54
C VAL A 605 54.70 -32.71 25.50
N SER A 606 54.51 -31.57 24.83
CA SER A 606 55.47 -30.46 24.78
C SER A 606 55.77 -29.90 26.18
N ASP A 607 54.75 -29.70 27.01
CA ASP A 607 54.91 -29.26 28.40
C ASP A 607 55.58 -30.32 29.27
N LYS A 608 55.32 -31.63 29.05
CA LYS A 608 56.10 -32.69 29.71
C LYS A 608 57.56 -32.71 29.27
N ILE A 609 57.85 -32.44 28.00
CA ILE A 609 59.21 -32.34 27.46
C ILE A 609 59.92 -31.11 28.05
N LYS A 610 59.29 -29.94 28.06
CA LYS A 610 59.79 -28.73 28.74
C LYS A 610 60.02 -29.00 30.22
N HIS A 611 59.07 -29.59 30.93
CA HIS A 611 59.22 -29.86 32.37
C HIS A 611 60.32 -30.90 32.66
N ALA A 612 60.65 -31.79 31.71
CA ALA A 612 61.82 -32.66 31.78
C ALA A 612 63.12 -31.90 31.44
N GLN A 613 63.13 -31.02 30.44
CA GLN A 613 64.24 -30.13 30.10
C GLN A 613 64.56 -29.16 31.25
N ASP A 614 63.54 -28.61 31.93
CA ASP A 614 63.68 -27.75 33.11
C ASP A 614 64.29 -28.52 34.29
N LYS A 615 63.96 -29.80 34.48
CA LYS A 615 64.64 -30.65 35.48
C LYS A 615 66.08 -30.98 35.12
N VAL A 616 66.41 -31.09 33.82
CA VAL A 616 67.80 -31.19 33.35
C VAL A 616 68.52 -29.84 33.52
N GLY A 617 67.84 -28.73 33.30
CA GLY A 617 68.33 -27.37 33.55
C GLY A 617 68.58 -27.10 35.03
N GLU A 618 67.69 -27.56 35.92
CA GLU A 618 67.83 -27.51 37.38
C GLU A 618 68.99 -28.42 37.86
N PHE A 619 69.21 -29.57 37.23
CA PHE A 619 70.38 -30.42 37.48
C PHE A 619 71.68 -29.75 37.02
N ILE A 620 71.71 -29.14 35.83
CA ILE A 620 72.86 -28.39 35.31
C ILE A 620 73.13 -27.13 36.15
N ALA A 621 72.09 -26.44 36.62
CA ALA A 621 72.21 -25.29 37.53
C ALA A 621 72.83 -25.71 38.88
N ASN A 622 72.38 -26.82 39.47
CA ASN A 622 72.99 -27.37 40.68
C ASN A 622 74.46 -27.79 40.47
N MET A 623 74.84 -28.21 39.25
CA MET A 623 76.23 -28.52 38.89
C MET A 623 77.07 -27.25 38.62
N ALA A 624 76.45 -26.17 38.14
CA ALA A 624 77.07 -24.87 37.90
C ALA A 624 77.32 -24.06 39.19
N PHE A 625 76.45 -24.18 40.21
CA PHE A 625 76.61 -23.47 41.49
C PHE A 625 77.83 -23.89 42.34
N ILE A 626 78.53 -24.97 41.96
CA ILE A 626 79.77 -25.39 42.62
C ILE A 626 81.01 -24.66 42.07
N ASN A 627 80.93 -24.00 40.89
CA ASN A 627 82.07 -23.31 40.29
C ASN A 627 81.80 -21.83 39.97
N ASN A 628 82.72 -20.99 40.43
CA ASN A 628 82.81 -19.54 40.20
C ASN A 628 81.73 -18.65 40.84
N SER A 629 81.95 -18.42 42.13
CA SER A 629 81.93 -17.06 42.67
C SER A 629 82.57 -16.03 41.72
N ARG A 630 81.82 -15.02 41.26
CA ARG A 630 82.25 -13.60 41.22
C ARG A 630 81.19 -12.63 40.62
N THR A 631 80.80 -11.66 41.44
CA THR A 631 80.34 -10.29 41.12
C THR A 631 78.95 -10.01 40.53
N SER A 632 78.22 -9.18 41.29
CA SER A 632 77.30 -8.10 40.87
C SER A 632 76.03 -8.43 40.07
N SER A 633 74.94 -8.65 40.80
CA SER A 633 73.60 -8.20 40.41
C SER A 633 73.36 -6.77 40.92
N GLN A 634 73.04 -5.82 40.04
CA GLN A 634 72.33 -4.60 40.44
C GLN A 634 70.82 -4.80 40.28
N GLU A 635 70.06 -4.18 41.17
CA GLU A 635 68.61 -4.03 41.04
C GLU A 635 68.29 -3.10 39.86
N ILE A 636 67.23 -3.41 39.11
CA ILE A 636 66.41 -2.36 38.47
C ILE A 636 64.93 -2.64 38.75
N SER A 637 64.24 -1.54 39.07
CA SER A 637 62.84 -1.39 39.44
C SER A 637 61.83 -1.96 38.44
N GLY A 638 60.67 -2.40 38.94
CA GLY A 638 59.50 -2.64 38.11
C GLY A 638 58.82 -1.33 37.68
N LEU A 639 58.58 -1.17 36.38
CA LEU A 639 57.57 -0.24 35.84
C LEU A 639 56.91 -0.71 34.52
N GLU A 640 57.29 -1.88 33.98
CA GLU A 640 57.04 -2.23 32.56
C GLU A 640 56.01 -3.37 32.32
N ARG A 641 55.08 -3.63 33.26
CA ARG A 641 54.07 -4.70 33.08
C ARG A 641 52.64 -4.25 32.74
N ASN A 642 52.29 -2.97 32.90
CA ASN A 642 50.91 -2.51 32.66
C ASN A 642 50.64 -2.05 31.23
N THR A 643 51.66 -1.53 30.52
CA THR A 643 51.52 -1.05 29.13
C THR A 643 51.23 -2.16 28.12
N ALA A 644 51.82 -3.35 28.31
CA ALA A 644 51.67 -4.48 27.39
C ALA A 644 50.28 -5.17 27.41
N ILE A 645 49.44 -4.89 28.40
CA ILE A 645 48.08 -5.44 28.52
C ILE A 645 47.04 -4.48 27.93
N SER A 646 47.17 -3.17 28.16
CA SER A 646 46.25 -2.16 27.60
C SER A 646 46.20 -2.20 26.07
N ALA A 647 47.38 -2.31 25.42
CA ALA A 647 47.52 -2.31 23.96
C ALA A 647 46.92 -3.54 23.25
N ARG A 648 46.39 -4.55 23.98
CA ARG A 648 45.67 -5.69 23.39
C ARG A 648 44.17 -5.43 23.20
N TYR A 649 43.60 -4.53 24.00
CA TYR A 649 42.15 -4.31 24.04
C TYR A 649 41.75 -2.92 23.53
N TYR A 650 42.68 -1.96 23.56
CA TYR A 650 42.46 -0.63 23.02
C TYR A 650 43.65 -0.20 22.16
N THR A 651 43.37 0.25 20.95
CA THR A 651 44.35 0.80 20.00
C THR A 651 43.78 2.05 19.35
N ILE A 652 44.61 3.05 19.09
CA ILE A 652 44.21 4.27 18.41
C ILE A 652 44.68 4.22 16.96
N HIS A 653 43.78 4.54 16.04
CA HIS A 653 44.06 4.79 14.64
C HIS A 653 44.30 6.30 14.47
N ASP A 654 45.34 6.69 13.73
CA ASP A 654 45.75 8.07 13.57
C ASP A 654 46.45 8.26 12.20
N ASP A 655 45.67 8.57 11.16
CA ASP A 655 46.15 8.73 9.77
C ASP A 655 46.83 10.10 9.54
N MET A 656 47.92 10.32 10.27
CA MET A 656 48.71 11.56 10.29
C MET A 656 49.38 11.92 8.96
N GLU A 657 49.23 11.13 7.89
CA GLU A 657 49.76 11.40 6.55
C GLU A 657 48.74 12.05 5.59
N ASN A 658 47.48 12.28 6.01
CA ASN A 658 46.43 12.78 5.12
C ASN A 658 46.54 14.31 4.87
N THR A 659 47.51 14.71 4.04
CA THR A 659 47.84 16.13 3.78
C THR A 659 46.81 16.91 2.94
N GLU A 660 45.72 16.27 2.51
CA GLU A 660 44.67 16.88 1.68
C GLU A 660 43.38 17.24 2.46
N ALA A 661 43.31 16.95 3.76
CA ALA A 661 42.12 17.13 4.59
C ALA A 661 41.58 18.58 4.62
N GLU A 662 40.26 18.73 4.42
CA GLU A 662 39.59 20.03 4.32
C GLU A 662 39.32 20.69 5.68
N ALA A 663 39.53 22.01 5.79
CA ALA A 663 39.28 22.77 7.01
C ALA A 663 37.84 23.29 7.08
N HIS A 664 37.03 22.74 7.98
CA HIS A 664 35.61 23.09 8.13
C HIS A 664 35.42 24.39 8.92
N SER A 665 34.63 25.31 8.36
CA SER A 665 34.23 26.58 8.98
C SER A 665 32.82 26.53 9.57
N SER A 666 32.01 25.57 9.14
CA SER A 666 30.64 25.35 9.59
C SER A 666 30.27 23.86 9.65
N TRP A 667 29.17 23.55 10.33
CA TRP A 667 28.59 22.20 10.33
C TRP A 667 28.06 21.75 8.96
N ASN A 668 27.76 22.68 8.04
CA ASN A 668 27.36 22.30 6.68
C ASN A 668 28.56 21.79 5.90
N ASP A 669 29.71 22.47 6.00
CA ASP A 669 30.98 22.07 5.39
C ASP A 669 31.32 20.65 5.85
N ALA A 670 31.26 20.41 7.17
CA ALA A 670 31.51 19.10 7.76
C ALA A 670 30.54 18.01 7.28
N ILE A 671 29.25 18.33 7.11
CA ILE A 671 28.27 17.40 6.53
C ILE A 671 28.59 17.14 5.07
N ASP A 672 28.84 18.16 4.25
CA ASP A 672 29.08 18.01 2.81
C ASP A 672 30.38 17.21 2.54
N THR A 673 31.46 17.39 3.32
CA THR A 673 32.63 16.48 3.29
C THR A 673 32.23 15.06 3.74
N THR A 674 31.48 14.91 4.84
CA THR A 674 30.98 13.59 5.29
C THR A 674 30.12 12.89 4.23
N VAL A 675 29.36 13.63 3.41
CA VAL A 675 28.59 13.05 2.27
C VAL A 675 29.54 12.38 1.28
N LEU A 676 30.62 13.07 0.88
CA LEU A 676 31.60 12.55 -0.07
C LEU A 676 32.31 11.30 0.48
N GLU A 677 32.79 11.35 1.74
CA GLU A 677 33.47 10.22 2.36
C GLU A 677 32.55 9.00 2.54
N LEU A 678 31.27 9.21 2.87
CA LEU A 678 30.29 8.11 2.95
C LEU A 678 29.97 7.50 1.59
N GLU A 679 29.98 8.30 0.52
CA GLU A 679 29.83 7.76 -0.85
C GLU A 679 31.05 6.91 -1.25
N GLU A 680 32.26 7.22 -0.79
CA GLU A 680 33.43 6.34 -0.96
C GLU A 680 33.39 5.12 0.00
N ALA A 681 32.77 5.23 1.17
CA ALA A 681 32.47 4.10 2.06
C ALA A 681 31.34 3.18 1.54
N GLY A 682 30.79 3.45 0.35
CA GLY A 682 29.80 2.61 -0.31
C GLY A 682 28.33 2.92 0.02
N VAL A 683 28.06 4.00 0.74
CA VAL A 683 26.70 4.52 0.92
C VAL A 683 26.21 5.10 -0.41
N SER A 684 24.98 4.77 -0.78
CA SER A 684 24.34 5.28 -1.99
C SER A 684 24.20 6.80 -1.94
N SER A 685 24.52 7.52 -3.04
CA SER A 685 24.36 8.97 -3.15
C SER A 685 22.92 9.46 -2.94
N LYS A 686 21.93 8.56 -2.96
CA LYS A 686 20.53 8.84 -2.57
C LYS A 686 20.38 9.10 -1.07
N TYR A 687 21.15 8.40 -0.23
CA TYR A 687 21.01 8.38 1.22
C TYR A 687 22.21 8.99 1.97
N SER A 688 23.36 9.16 1.30
CA SER A 688 24.61 9.72 1.84
C SER A 688 24.40 10.99 2.68
N LYS A 689 23.63 11.96 2.18
CA LYS A 689 23.30 13.20 2.91
C LYS A 689 22.47 12.98 4.19
N GLY A 690 21.50 12.07 4.15
CA GLY A 690 20.69 11.71 5.31
C GLY A 690 21.53 11.02 6.39
N VAL A 691 22.35 10.05 5.99
CA VAL A 691 23.26 9.30 6.87
C VAL A 691 24.34 10.23 7.46
N ALA A 692 24.97 11.10 6.66
CA ALA A 692 25.90 12.12 7.15
C ALA A 692 25.25 13.03 8.21
N THR A 693 24.04 13.52 7.94
CA THR A 693 23.31 14.37 8.89
C THR A 693 22.98 13.61 10.19
N PHE A 694 22.61 12.33 10.09
CA PHE A 694 22.31 11.46 11.25
C PHE A 694 23.56 11.21 12.11
N LEU A 695 24.69 10.84 11.49
CA LEU A 695 25.95 10.57 12.18
C LEU A 695 26.51 11.83 12.86
N CYS A 696 26.47 12.99 12.19
CA CYS A 696 26.81 14.28 12.79
C CYS A 696 25.88 14.64 13.95
N ALA A 697 24.58 14.35 13.86
CA ALA A 697 23.63 14.57 14.96
C ALA A 697 23.87 13.63 16.16
N ALA A 698 24.23 12.37 15.92
CA ALA A 698 24.63 11.42 16.95
C ALA A 698 25.93 11.85 17.63
N TYR A 699 26.91 12.35 16.87
CA TYR A 699 28.14 12.94 17.39
C TYR A 699 27.90 14.16 18.28
N ILE A 700 27.07 15.12 17.84
CA ILE A 700 26.73 16.33 18.62
C ILE A 700 26.01 15.97 19.93
N SER A 701 25.12 14.98 19.89
CA SER A 701 24.40 14.51 21.08
C SER A 701 25.17 13.48 21.92
N LYS A 702 26.36 13.06 21.48
CA LYS A 702 27.16 11.95 22.04
C LYS A 702 26.31 10.70 22.30
N GLN A 703 25.34 10.44 21.42
CA GLN A 703 24.41 9.31 21.55
C GLN A 703 25.06 8.05 20.94
N PRO A 704 25.38 7.01 21.74
CA PRO A 704 26.01 5.80 21.23
C PRO A 704 25.18 5.11 20.13
N LEU A 705 25.87 4.60 19.12
CA LEU A 705 25.27 3.90 17.96
C LEU A 705 25.73 2.44 17.87
N LEU A 706 24.92 1.62 17.21
CA LEU A 706 25.24 0.25 16.81
C LEU A 706 25.01 0.17 15.30
N ILE A 707 26.08 0.20 14.52
CA ILE A 707 26.03 0.13 13.05
C ILE A 707 26.13 -1.34 12.64
N VAL A 708 25.16 -1.79 11.83
CA VAL A 708 24.92 -3.20 11.56
C VAL A 708 24.82 -3.46 10.07
N GLY A 709 25.57 -4.44 9.55
CA GLY A 709 25.53 -4.85 8.14
C GLY A 709 26.80 -4.51 7.35
N PRO A 710 26.73 -4.47 6.00
CA PRO A 710 27.89 -4.21 5.14
C PRO A 710 28.52 -2.83 5.38
N ASN A 711 29.83 -2.73 5.16
CA ASN A 711 30.63 -1.51 5.24
C ASN A 711 30.52 -0.74 6.59
N ALA A 712 30.10 -1.40 7.67
CA ALA A 712 29.87 -0.76 8.97
C ALA A 712 31.14 -0.12 9.58
N GLN A 713 32.31 -0.73 9.37
CA GLN A 713 33.60 -0.17 9.78
C GLN A 713 34.01 1.01 8.88
N ASP A 714 33.89 0.84 7.57
CA ASP A 714 34.21 1.86 6.56
C ASP A 714 33.41 3.16 6.76
N ILE A 715 32.15 3.05 7.17
CA ILE A 715 31.28 4.20 7.52
C ILE A 715 31.80 4.95 8.77
N ILE A 716 32.37 4.26 9.75
CA ILE A 716 32.97 4.88 10.95
C ILE A 716 34.29 5.55 10.57
N GLU A 717 35.09 4.88 9.74
CA GLU A 717 36.35 5.41 9.23
C GLU A 717 36.12 6.69 8.43
N ALA A 718 35.21 6.67 7.45
CA ALA A 718 34.76 7.84 6.69
C ALA A 718 34.28 9.00 7.57
N LEU A 719 33.50 8.73 8.63
CA LEU A 719 33.05 9.74 9.58
C LEU A 719 34.23 10.33 10.39
N SER A 720 35.19 9.50 10.79
CA SER A 720 36.40 9.94 11.51
C SER A 720 37.36 10.72 10.60
N SER A 721 37.47 10.32 9.33
CA SER A 721 38.19 11.01 8.28
C SER A 721 37.59 12.39 8.05
N ALA A 722 36.27 12.47 7.85
CA ALA A 722 35.59 13.74 7.64
C ALA A 722 35.69 14.71 8.83
N LEU A 723 35.52 14.25 10.08
CA LEU A 723 35.44 15.16 11.23
C LEU A 723 36.79 15.41 11.94
N PHE A 724 37.71 14.44 11.90
CA PHE A 724 38.93 14.40 12.73
C PHE A 724 40.16 13.87 11.97
N ALA A 725 40.20 14.02 10.64
CA ALA A 725 41.31 13.58 9.78
C ALA A 725 41.77 12.12 10.00
N GLY A 726 40.83 11.22 10.31
CA GLY A 726 41.05 9.77 10.37
C GLY A 726 41.43 9.25 11.76
N LYS A 727 41.37 10.11 12.79
CA LYS A 727 41.70 9.76 14.17
C LYS A 727 40.50 9.16 14.92
N TYR A 728 40.59 7.89 15.28
CA TYR A 728 39.57 7.19 16.08
C TYR A 728 40.16 6.08 16.97
N GLY A 729 39.49 5.78 18.09
CA GLY A 729 39.84 4.65 18.95
C GLY A 729 39.18 3.35 18.51
N ILE A 730 39.83 2.21 18.76
CA ILE A 730 39.29 0.87 18.51
C ILE A 730 39.33 0.07 19.82
N LEU A 731 38.15 -0.29 20.33
CA LEU A 731 37.95 -1.12 21.51
C LEU A 731 37.58 -2.55 21.08
N GLN A 732 38.50 -3.48 21.31
CA GLN A 732 38.30 -4.92 21.08
C GLN A 732 37.70 -5.57 22.33
N CYS A 733 36.41 -5.90 22.32
CA CYS A 733 35.72 -6.53 23.46
C CYS A 733 35.97 -8.05 23.55
N GLU A 734 37.24 -8.46 23.60
CA GLU A 734 37.62 -9.87 23.78
C GLU A 734 37.94 -10.20 25.25
N GLY A 735 37.73 -11.44 25.68
CA GLY A 735 38.08 -11.89 27.03
C GLY A 735 37.27 -11.25 28.17
N ASP A 736 37.89 -11.14 29.36
CA ASP A 736 37.26 -10.60 30.56
C ASP A 736 37.34 -9.06 30.62
N TYR A 737 36.31 -8.44 31.21
CA TYR A 737 36.15 -6.98 31.27
C TYR A 737 37.23 -6.29 32.12
N ALA A 738 37.90 -5.29 31.54
CA ALA A 738 38.92 -4.48 32.20
C ALA A 738 38.44 -3.04 32.46
N SER A 739 38.10 -2.72 33.71
CA SER A 739 37.60 -1.39 34.11
C SER A 739 38.62 -0.27 33.89
N ASP A 740 39.90 -0.57 34.06
CA ASP A 740 40.97 0.44 34.03
C ASP A 740 41.19 1.00 32.62
N LEU A 741 40.85 0.20 31.59
CA LEU A 741 40.94 0.56 30.17
C LEU A 741 39.98 1.70 29.81
N ILE A 742 38.74 1.67 30.34
CA ILE A 742 37.72 2.68 30.03
C ILE A 742 38.15 4.08 30.49
N ASN A 743 38.95 4.18 31.55
CA ASN A 743 39.52 5.45 32.02
C ASN A 743 40.67 5.99 31.16
N THR A 744 41.21 5.18 30.24
CA THR A 744 42.25 5.62 29.28
C THR A 744 41.67 6.12 27.96
N ILE A 745 40.39 5.86 27.69
CA ILE A 745 39.68 6.33 26.50
C ILE A 745 39.47 7.85 26.60
N GLY A 746 39.89 8.59 25.56
CA GLY A 746 39.90 10.05 25.50
C GLY A 746 41.23 10.71 25.88
N ALA A 747 42.22 9.92 26.33
CA ALA A 747 43.50 10.44 26.80
C ALA A 747 44.42 10.94 25.66
N GLU A 748 44.20 10.51 24.42
CA GLU A 748 45.02 10.86 23.24
C GLU A 748 44.27 11.77 22.25
N ASN A 749 43.19 12.40 22.72
CA ASN A 749 42.31 13.31 21.96
C ASN A 749 41.60 12.62 20.77
N GLU A 750 41.14 11.40 20.98
CA GLU A 750 40.17 10.72 20.13
C GLU A 750 38.73 11.13 20.48
N HIS A 751 37.88 11.34 19.48
CA HIS A 751 36.50 11.82 19.66
C HIS A 751 35.42 10.80 19.23
N ILE A 752 35.84 9.75 18.52
CA ILE A 752 35.02 8.62 18.06
C ILE A 752 35.75 7.33 18.48
N VAL A 753 35.00 6.35 18.99
CA VAL A 753 35.52 5.03 19.36
C VAL A 753 34.66 3.94 18.75
N MET A 754 35.26 3.14 17.87
CA MET A 754 34.69 1.91 17.34
C MET A 754 34.78 0.80 18.37
N ILE A 755 33.70 0.04 18.58
CA ILE A 755 33.65 -1.11 19.47
C ILE A 755 33.38 -2.38 18.66
N ASN A 756 34.39 -3.25 18.58
CA ASN A 756 34.29 -4.55 17.93
C ASN A 756 33.92 -5.63 18.95
N ASN A 757 33.15 -6.64 18.54
CA ASN A 757 32.74 -7.80 19.36
C ASN A 757 31.98 -7.44 20.67
N LEU A 758 31.19 -6.36 20.65
CA LEU A 758 30.42 -5.91 21.82
C LEU A 758 29.39 -6.94 22.33
N ILE A 759 28.79 -7.70 21.42
CA ILE A 759 27.63 -8.58 21.70
C ILE A 759 28.07 -10.03 21.96
N SER A 760 29.07 -10.52 21.23
CA SER A 760 29.66 -11.86 21.38
C SER A 760 30.46 -12.06 22.68
N SER A 761 30.47 -11.08 23.59
CA SER A 761 31.35 -11.04 24.76
C SER A 761 30.61 -10.65 26.05
N ARG A 762 31.26 -10.87 27.20
CA ARG A 762 30.73 -10.49 28.52
C ARG A 762 30.54 -8.97 28.70
N TRP A 763 31.08 -8.17 27.79
CA TRP A 763 31.08 -6.71 27.82
C TRP A 763 29.71 -6.09 27.53
N ILE A 764 28.77 -6.83 26.92
CA ILE A 764 27.40 -6.36 26.66
C ILE A 764 26.68 -5.89 27.95
N SER A 765 26.94 -6.56 29.08
CA SER A 765 26.42 -6.18 30.41
C SER A 765 27.00 -4.87 30.97
N LYS A 766 28.07 -4.36 30.34
CA LYS A 766 28.87 -3.19 30.75
C LYS A 766 28.74 -1.99 29.83
N ILE A 767 27.89 -2.05 28.80
CA ILE A 767 27.53 -0.90 27.95
C ILE A 767 27.29 0.39 28.76
N PRO A 768 26.51 0.41 29.87
CA PRO A 768 26.25 1.66 30.62
C PRO A 768 27.48 2.22 31.35
N GLU A 769 28.51 1.40 31.58
CA GLU A 769 29.80 1.81 32.17
C GLU A 769 30.76 2.30 31.08
N ILE A 770 30.76 1.67 29.91
CA ILE A 770 31.56 2.08 28.72
C ILE A 770 31.08 3.43 28.19
N THR A 771 29.78 3.57 27.91
CA THR A 771 29.19 4.78 27.30
C THR A 771 29.02 5.95 28.28
N LYS A 772 29.75 5.94 29.40
CA LYS A 772 29.71 6.99 30.42
C LYS A 772 30.78 8.06 30.21
N VAL A 773 31.82 7.78 29.42
CA VAL A 773 32.88 8.75 29.13
C VAL A 773 32.26 9.91 28.34
N GLU A 774 32.33 11.11 28.92
CA GLU A 774 31.78 12.33 28.31
C GLU A 774 32.63 12.74 27.09
N ASP A 775 32.05 13.53 26.18
CA ASP A 775 32.67 14.02 24.95
C ASP A 775 33.15 12.99 23.90
N ILE A 776 32.87 11.69 24.07
CA ILE A 776 33.21 10.64 23.08
C ILE A 776 31.96 10.01 22.46
N LEU A 777 31.96 9.82 21.13
CA LEU A 777 30.95 9.03 20.44
C LEU A 777 31.39 7.56 20.35
N PHE A 778 30.68 6.68 21.04
CA PHE A 778 30.88 5.23 20.94
C PHE A 778 30.00 4.62 19.84
N ILE A 779 30.60 3.85 18.94
CA ILE A 779 29.91 3.17 17.84
C ILE A 779 30.28 1.68 17.87
N GLY A 780 29.33 0.82 18.20
CA GLY A 780 29.48 -0.63 18.05
C GLY A 780 29.30 -1.06 16.60
N THR A 781 30.06 -2.06 16.15
CA THR A 781 29.91 -2.69 14.82
C THR A 781 29.36 -4.10 14.93
N HIS A 782 28.54 -4.52 13.97
CA HIS A 782 28.16 -5.93 13.82
C HIS A 782 27.89 -6.30 12.35
N PRO A 783 28.40 -7.44 11.82
CA PRO A 783 28.22 -7.78 10.41
C PRO A 783 26.82 -8.29 10.04
N PHE A 784 26.09 -8.92 10.98
CA PHE A 784 24.82 -9.61 10.71
C PHE A 784 23.63 -8.93 11.42
N PRO A 785 22.56 -8.53 10.69
CA PRO A 785 21.32 -8.00 11.26
C PRO A 785 20.56 -8.98 12.16
N GLU A 786 20.52 -10.26 11.80
CA GLU A 786 19.71 -11.28 12.45
C GLU A 786 20.17 -11.53 13.89
N ASP A 787 21.49 -11.54 14.11
CA ASP A 787 22.12 -11.65 15.43
C ASP A 787 21.74 -10.47 16.34
N ILE A 788 21.49 -9.28 15.77
CA ILE A 788 21.05 -8.09 16.53
C ILE A 788 19.56 -8.17 16.89
N GLN A 789 18.74 -8.73 16.01
CA GLN A 789 17.29 -8.82 16.19
C GLN A 789 16.88 -9.87 17.25
N VAL A 790 17.73 -10.86 17.54
CA VAL A 790 17.51 -11.85 18.61
C VAL A 790 17.94 -11.37 20.00
N GLU A 791 18.70 -10.27 20.10
CA GLU A 791 19.21 -9.73 21.36
C GLU A 791 18.14 -8.98 22.18
N PRO A 792 18.32 -8.83 23.51
CA PRO A 792 17.35 -8.14 24.36
C PRO A 792 17.15 -6.66 23.96
N ILE A 793 15.93 -6.32 23.56
CA ILE A 793 15.44 -4.96 23.22
C ILE A 793 15.86 -3.87 24.23
N SER A 794 16.12 -4.24 25.49
CA SER A 794 16.67 -3.36 26.52
C SER A 794 18.05 -2.75 26.20
N ILE A 795 18.85 -3.34 25.31
CA ILE A 795 20.14 -2.77 24.85
C ILE A 795 19.91 -1.40 24.20
N TYR A 796 18.79 -1.24 23.49
CA TYR A 796 18.47 0.02 22.81
C TYR A 796 18.19 1.20 23.73
N ASN A 797 18.04 0.95 25.04
CA ASN A 797 18.02 2.01 26.06
C ASN A 797 19.34 2.78 26.11
N TYR A 798 20.44 2.15 25.72
CA TYR A 798 21.79 2.71 25.80
C TYR A 798 22.28 3.12 24.40
N VAL A 799 22.17 2.22 23.43
CA VAL A 799 22.76 2.35 22.07
C VAL A 799 21.66 2.32 21.00
N LEU A 800 21.63 3.25 20.05
CA LEU A 800 20.61 3.23 18.98
C LEU A 800 21.10 2.44 17.74
N PRO A 801 20.25 1.62 17.10
CA PRO A 801 20.63 0.83 15.93
C PRO A 801 20.64 1.69 14.65
N LEU A 802 21.53 1.34 13.71
CA LEU A 802 21.58 1.84 12.33
C LEU A 802 22.00 0.69 11.41
N PHE A 803 21.07 0.17 10.61
CA PHE A 803 21.30 -0.92 9.67
C PHE A 803 21.73 -0.35 8.32
N THR A 804 22.89 -0.78 7.82
CA THR A 804 23.51 -0.25 6.59
C THR A 804 22.95 -0.88 5.32
N GLU A 805 22.24 -2.02 5.42
CA GLU A 805 21.56 -2.70 4.31
C GLU A 805 20.52 -1.82 3.58
N PHE A 806 19.96 -0.80 4.26
CA PHE A 806 19.04 0.17 3.68
C PHE A 806 19.73 1.29 2.89
N PHE A 807 21.07 1.42 3.00
CA PHE A 807 21.82 2.59 2.55
C PHE A 807 23.03 2.26 1.66
N VAL A 808 23.61 1.07 1.76
CA VAL A 808 24.82 0.65 1.04
C VAL A 808 24.47 -0.08 -0.26
N ASP A 809 25.01 0.37 -1.39
CA ASP A 809 24.77 -0.22 -2.72
C ASP A 809 26.05 -0.71 -3.43
N LYS A 810 27.23 -0.47 -2.85
CA LYS A 810 28.55 -0.87 -3.38
C LYS A 810 29.56 -1.13 -2.25
N ASN A 811 30.64 -1.82 -2.55
CA ASN A 811 31.76 -1.99 -1.61
C ASN A 811 32.48 -0.64 -1.39
N ALA A 812 33.07 -0.45 -0.21
CA ALA A 812 33.90 0.71 0.09
C ALA A 812 35.17 0.76 -0.78
N ALA A 813 35.58 1.98 -1.13
CA ALA A 813 36.82 2.26 -1.87
C ALA A 813 38.06 2.34 -0.95
N GLY A 814 37.86 2.62 0.35
CA GLY A 814 38.91 2.62 1.37
C GLY A 814 39.94 3.74 1.27
N ASN A 815 39.66 4.80 0.50
CA ASN A 815 40.49 6.01 0.45
C ASN A 815 39.61 7.20 0.84
N TYR A 816 39.92 7.85 1.96
CA TYR A 816 39.14 8.97 2.49
C TYR A 816 39.99 10.25 2.50
N CYS A 817 39.50 11.34 1.94
CA CYS A 817 40.25 12.60 1.84
C CYS A 817 40.17 13.41 3.14
N GLY A 818 39.02 13.38 3.79
CA GLY A 818 38.80 13.81 5.15
C GLY A 818 38.75 15.32 5.38
N GLY A 819 38.64 15.70 6.65
CA GLY A 819 38.54 17.07 7.10
C GLY A 819 38.70 17.23 8.62
N TYR A 820 38.72 18.48 9.07
CA TYR A 820 38.83 18.85 10.47
C TYR A 820 38.20 20.22 10.75
N PHE A 821 37.68 20.42 11.95
CA PHE A 821 37.15 21.72 12.36
C PHE A 821 38.25 22.76 12.58
N SER A 822 38.10 23.93 11.97
CA SER A 822 39.02 25.06 12.13
C SER A 822 38.86 25.78 13.49
N ASP A 823 39.95 26.41 13.95
CA ASP A 823 39.96 27.20 15.20
C ASP A 823 38.99 28.40 15.13
N GLY A 824 37.79 28.23 15.68
CA GLY A 824 36.76 29.26 15.76
C GLY A 824 35.33 28.82 15.45
N VAL A 825 35.12 27.56 15.03
CA VAL A 825 33.77 27.03 14.77
C VAL A 825 32.90 27.10 16.05
N PRO A 826 31.69 27.69 16.00
CA PRO A 826 30.84 27.82 17.17
C PRO A 826 30.30 26.46 17.62
N VAL A 827 30.50 26.13 18.90
CA VAL A 827 29.86 24.98 19.56
C VAL A 827 28.36 24.99 19.27
N TYR A 828 27.82 23.83 18.88
CA TYR A 828 26.43 23.68 18.45
C TYR A 828 25.46 24.21 19.51
N LYS A 829 24.53 25.10 19.09
CA LYS A 829 23.53 25.70 19.97
C LYS A 829 22.19 25.03 19.76
N HIS A 830 21.74 24.25 20.75
CA HIS A 830 20.41 23.66 20.76
C HIS A 830 19.31 24.72 20.54
N SER A 831 18.46 24.48 19.53
CA SER A 831 17.21 25.23 19.37
C SER A 831 16.11 24.57 20.20
N SER A 832 15.17 25.37 20.74
CA SER A 832 14.19 24.92 21.73
C SER A 832 12.90 24.32 21.15
N ASN A 833 12.81 24.13 19.83
CA ASN A 833 11.60 23.68 19.17
C ASN A 833 11.59 22.15 19.01
N LEU A 834 10.95 21.46 19.96
CA LEU A 834 10.80 19.99 20.04
C LEU A 834 9.33 19.56 19.76
N SER A 835 8.62 20.24 18.85
CA SER A 835 7.16 20.11 18.71
C SER A 835 6.66 19.35 17.47
N LYS A 836 7.44 19.27 16.38
CA LYS A 836 7.12 18.45 15.20
C LYS A 836 7.67 17.03 15.38
N GLU A 837 8.89 16.96 15.87
CA GLU A 837 9.79 15.81 15.95
C GLU A 837 9.23 14.73 16.89
N ARG A 838 8.50 15.16 17.94
CA ARG A 838 7.76 14.27 18.85
C ARG A 838 6.60 13.54 18.18
N LYS A 839 6.10 13.97 17.01
CA LYS A 839 5.01 13.29 16.29
C LYS A 839 5.52 12.04 15.59
N THR A 840 6.60 12.14 14.83
CA THR A 840 7.24 10.99 14.14
C THR A 840 7.63 9.91 15.16
N ALA A 841 8.34 10.30 16.23
CA ALA A 841 8.69 9.41 17.33
C ALA A 841 7.48 8.91 18.18
N SER A 842 6.26 9.43 17.97
CA SER A 842 5.06 8.93 18.66
C SER A 842 4.42 7.70 18.04
N LEU A 843 4.79 7.37 16.80
CA LEU A 843 4.26 6.25 16.04
C LEU A 843 4.91 4.90 16.42
N ILE A 844 6.04 4.95 17.13
CA ILE A 844 6.86 3.80 17.52
C ILE A 844 6.46 3.31 18.91
N LYS A 845 6.33 1.99 19.08
CA LYS A 845 6.11 1.34 20.39
C LYS A 845 7.43 1.15 21.16
N CYS A 846 8.16 2.24 21.38
CA CYS A 846 9.36 2.26 22.21
C CYS A 846 9.09 2.87 23.60
N ASN A 847 10.00 2.67 24.55
CA ASN A 847 9.89 3.32 25.86
C ASN A 847 10.25 4.82 25.78
N MET A 848 9.89 5.58 26.81
CA MET A 848 10.09 7.03 26.82
C MET A 848 11.57 7.47 26.72
N LEU A 849 12.52 6.65 27.16
CA LEU A 849 13.94 6.99 27.11
C LEU A 849 14.47 6.89 25.67
N VAL A 850 14.20 5.77 24.99
CA VAL A 850 14.51 5.58 23.56
C VAL A 850 13.82 6.64 22.71
N LYS A 851 12.53 6.89 22.96
CA LYS A 851 11.74 7.92 22.27
C LYS A 851 12.35 9.31 22.39
N ASN A 852 12.84 9.68 23.57
CA ASN A 852 13.51 10.96 23.79
C ASN A 852 14.86 11.04 23.07
N LYS A 853 15.65 9.95 23.03
CA LYS A 853 16.91 9.88 22.28
C LYS A 853 16.69 10.08 20.78
N ILE A 854 15.77 9.33 20.18
CA ILE A 854 15.40 9.46 18.75
C ILE A 854 14.88 10.88 18.46
N SER A 855 13.98 11.41 19.31
CA SER A 855 13.45 12.78 19.15
C SER A 855 14.56 13.85 19.22
N ASN A 856 15.60 13.64 20.03
CA ASN A 856 16.72 14.56 20.14
C ASN A 856 17.63 14.53 18.90
N ILE A 857 17.94 13.33 18.38
CA ILE A 857 18.68 13.19 17.11
C ILE A 857 17.91 13.87 15.98
N LEU A 858 16.62 13.56 15.78
CA LEU A 858 15.82 14.18 14.72
C LEU A 858 15.78 15.71 14.86
N ALA A 859 15.61 16.24 16.08
CA ALA A 859 15.66 17.68 16.31
C ALA A 859 17.03 18.30 15.95
N ILE A 860 18.14 17.60 16.20
CA ILE A 860 19.47 18.06 15.76
C ILE A 860 19.60 17.98 14.24
N MET A 861 19.14 16.90 13.61
CA MET A 861 19.18 16.73 12.15
C MET A 861 18.39 17.84 11.42
N HIS A 862 17.16 18.16 11.83
CA HIS A 862 16.36 19.27 11.26
C HIS A 862 17.01 20.64 11.47
N ASN A 863 17.78 20.82 12.54
CA ASN A 863 18.54 22.06 12.78
C ASN A 863 19.79 22.16 11.88
N LEU A 864 20.47 21.04 11.61
CA LEU A 864 21.62 20.95 10.71
C LEU A 864 21.18 21.08 9.24
N ASN A 865 20.27 20.22 8.80
CA ASN A 865 19.73 20.17 7.45
C ASN A 865 18.24 20.58 7.43
N LYS A 866 17.98 21.85 7.15
CA LYS A 866 16.60 22.40 7.00
C LYS A 866 15.82 21.83 5.82
N GLY A 867 16.46 21.05 4.96
CA GLY A 867 15.86 20.40 3.79
C GLY A 867 15.43 18.95 4.02
N MET A 868 15.44 18.45 5.26
CA MET A 868 15.01 17.08 5.57
C MET A 868 13.60 16.77 5.06
N THR A 869 13.44 15.53 4.59
CA THR A 869 12.22 14.96 4.04
C THR A 869 11.49 14.06 5.04
N ASP A 870 10.19 13.86 4.84
CA ASP A 870 9.39 12.91 5.65
C ASP A 870 9.91 11.46 5.50
N ASP A 871 10.56 11.14 4.37
CA ASP A 871 11.24 9.86 4.10
C ASP A 871 12.45 9.66 5.04
N GLU A 872 13.30 10.67 5.22
CA GLU A 872 14.43 10.60 6.16
C GLU A 872 13.94 10.54 7.62
N ASP A 873 12.89 11.30 7.95
CA ASP A 873 12.21 11.25 9.25
C ASP A 873 11.69 9.84 9.58
N PHE A 874 11.18 9.12 8.57
CA PHE A 874 10.80 7.71 8.71
C PHE A 874 12.02 6.78 8.80
N LEU A 875 13.01 6.93 7.92
CA LEU A 875 14.20 6.07 7.84
C LEU A 875 15.00 6.06 9.15
N PHE A 876 15.30 7.23 9.70
CA PHE A 876 16.11 7.37 10.92
C PHE A 876 15.27 7.42 12.20
N GLY A 877 14.03 7.90 12.11
CA GLY A 877 13.12 7.95 13.26
C GLY A 877 12.50 6.60 13.58
N ILE A 878 11.94 5.91 12.58
CA ILE A 878 11.03 4.77 12.76
C ILE A 878 11.67 3.46 12.30
N LEU A 879 12.19 3.40 11.07
CA LEU A 879 12.59 2.13 10.43
C LEU A 879 13.68 1.41 11.21
N GLN A 880 14.79 2.09 11.54
CA GLN A 880 15.93 1.43 12.21
C GLN A 880 15.52 0.70 13.48
N TYR A 881 14.74 1.36 14.35
CA TYR A 881 14.31 0.78 15.61
C TYR A 881 13.24 -0.30 15.42
N ALA A 882 12.28 -0.10 14.52
CA ALA A 882 11.24 -1.09 14.25
C ALA A 882 11.83 -2.37 13.64
N TYR A 883 12.85 -2.25 12.79
CA TYR A 883 13.58 -3.37 12.20
C TYR A 883 14.42 -4.12 13.25
N ALA A 884 15.17 -3.39 14.10
CA ALA A 884 15.93 -3.98 15.21
C ALA A 884 15.05 -4.75 16.22
N THR A 885 13.77 -4.40 16.33
CA THR A 885 12.82 -5.01 17.28
C THR A 885 11.82 -5.97 16.62
N MET A 886 11.99 -6.27 15.32
CA MET A 886 11.06 -7.05 14.50
C MET A 886 9.59 -6.59 14.57
N ASP A 887 9.31 -5.29 14.80
CA ASP A 887 7.93 -4.74 14.75
C ASP A 887 7.49 -4.49 13.29
N MET A 888 7.48 -5.56 12.51
CA MET A 888 7.09 -5.60 11.10
C MET A 888 5.65 -5.09 10.88
N LYS A 889 4.80 -5.13 11.92
CA LYS A 889 3.44 -4.57 11.87
C LYS A 889 3.47 -3.04 11.79
N THR A 890 4.35 -2.38 12.53
CA THR A 890 4.50 -0.92 12.45
C THR A 890 5.11 -0.53 11.10
N ILE A 891 6.05 -1.31 10.55
CA ILE A 891 6.63 -1.08 9.23
C ILE A 891 5.57 -1.28 8.11
N GLY A 892 4.88 -2.41 8.08
CA GLY A 892 3.84 -2.72 7.08
C GLY A 892 2.69 -1.72 7.07
N ASN A 893 2.24 -1.25 8.24
CA ASN A 893 1.23 -0.20 8.33
C ASN A 893 1.68 1.14 7.70
N MET A 894 2.97 1.46 7.71
CA MET A 894 3.51 2.68 7.08
C MET A 894 3.77 2.50 5.58
N ILE A 895 4.12 1.30 5.14
CA ILE A 895 4.30 0.96 3.73
C ILE A 895 2.95 0.84 2.99
N SER A 896 1.86 0.46 3.68
CA SER A 896 0.51 0.31 3.11
C SER A 896 0.04 1.52 2.26
N GLU A 897 -0.74 1.27 1.20
CA GLU A 897 -1.13 2.29 0.22
C GLU A 897 -1.93 3.45 0.81
N ASP A 898 -2.73 3.20 1.85
CA ASP A 898 -3.57 4.21 2.53
C ASP A 898 -2.75 5.29 3.27
N ASN A 899 -1.48 5.05 3.55
CA ASN A 899 -0.66 5.90 4.41
C ASN A 899 0.22 6.86 3.57
N ARG A 900 -0.07 8.18 3.64
CA ARG A 900 0.55 9.23 2.80
C ARG A 900 1.84 9.83 3.35
N HIS A 901 2.44 9.23 4.37
CA HIS A 901 3.56 9.83 5.11
C HIS A 901 4.96 9.55 4.54
N ILE A 902 5.10 8.62 3.60
CA ILE A 902 6.37 8.30 2.92
C ILE A 902 6.15 8.17 1.41
N SER A 903 7.20 8.43 0.62
CA SER A 903 7.14 8.45 -0.84
C SER A 903 6.97 7.05 -1.44
N ASN A 904 6.32 6.97 -2.61
CA ASN A 904 6.15 5.71 -3.33
C ASN A 904 7.49 5.08 -3.74
N ASN A 905 8.53 5.89 -3.97
CA ASN A 905 9.86 5.37 -4.28
C ASN A 905 10.46 4.65 -3.08
N LEU A 906 10.37 5.24 -1.88
CA LEU A 906 10.84 4.59 -0.65
C LEU A 906 10.01 3.34 -0.32
N LYS A 907 8.69 3.35 -0.54
CA LYS A 907 7.84 2.16 -0.38
C LYS A 907 8.32 0.99 -1.24
N ASN A 908 8.62 1.23 -2.51
CA ASN A 908 9.10 0.20 -3.44
C ASN A 908 10.47 -0.36 -3.02
N ASP A 909 11.42 0.51 -2.64
CA ASP A 909 12.74 0.08 -2.16
C ASP A 909 12.63 -0.81 -0.91
N LEU A 910 11.76 -0.43 0.04
CA LEU A 910 11.55 -1.20 1.27
C LEU A 910 10.81 -2.51 1.04
N GLN A 911 9.85 -2.58 0.10
CA GLN A 911 9.22 -3.85 -0.30
C GLN A 911 10.23 -4.83 -0.89
N TYR A 912 11.21 -4.33 -1.67
CA TYR A 912 12.28 -5.15 -2.23
C TYR A 912 13.23 -5.69 -1.15
N ILE A 913 13.66 -4.83 -0.20
CA ILE A 913 14.63 -5.20 0.85
C ILE A 913 14.00 -6.11 1.92
N LEU A 914 12.77 -5.84 2.34
CA LEU A 914 12.09 -6.58 3.41
C LEU A 914 11.41 -7.88 2.94
N GLY A 915 11.33 -8.09 1.62
CA GLY A 915 10.64 -9.22 0.98
C GLY A 915 9.11 -9.16 1.09
N ASP A 916 8.43 -9.98 0.27
CA ASP A 916 6.97 -10.20 0.32
C ASP A 916 6.55 -11.00 1.57
N ASN A 917 6.83 -10.48 2.76
CA ASN A 917 6.41 -11.03 4.05
C ASN A 917 4.93 -10.70 4.35
N ASN A 918 4.04 -11.06 3.42
CA ASN A 918 2.60 -11.09 3.57
C ASN A 918 2.10 -12.55 3.69
N GLU A 919 2.43 -13.20 4.81
CA GLU A 919 1.69 -14.37 5.34
C GLU A 919 1.03 -14.02 6.68
#